data_AF-I4BQ22-F1
#
_entry.id   AF-I4BQ22-F1
#
_cell.length_a   1.000
_cell.length_b   1.000
_cell.length_c   1.000
_cell.angle_alpha   90.00
_cell.angle_beta   90.00
_cell.angle_gamma   90.00
#
_symmetry.space_group_name_H-M   'P 1'
#
loop_
_entity.id
_entity.type
_entity.pdbx_description
1 polymer ?
#
loop_
_entity_poly.entity_id
_entity_poly.type
_entity_poly.pdbx_seq_one_letter_code
_entity_poly.pdbx_strand_id
1 'polypeptide(L)'
;MPAGSLKSSATINDEQSAARELVRSWAAGSSAVDAARDVEQGDAGAWRAPYDGLAQLGIFGVALPEEHGGADGTVADLCAMVDEAAAALVPGPVATTALATLVLSDSHTELLEALATGGRTAGVALSADLTHADGRASGTAPYVLGADSDGVLLLPAGEVWLLVDAAADGVTVEALKATDFSRPLARVVLDGAPAEELSVPAQRVVDLAATVAAAEAAGLARWLLDTATEYAKVREQFGKPIGSFQAVKHMCAEMLLRSEQASVAAADAARAAGEGDDDQLSVAAALAASVGVEAAKANAKDCIQVLGGIGITWEHDAHLYLRRAYGIAQFLGGRSRWLRRVAELTQRGVRRTLSIDLESVADLRPEIASAVADVAAAPSEKRQAALAEAGLLAPHWPRPYGRAAGPAEQLLIDQELAKADVTRPDLVIGWWAVPTILEHGSAEQIEQFVPATLRGELSWCQLFSEPGAGSDLAALRTKAVRAEGESASGTKVSGWKLTGQKVWTSAAQKAHWGVCLARTDPDAPKHKGITYFLIDMRSPGIVIRPLREITGDELFNEVFFDDVFVPDELVVGQVNDGWRLARTTLANERVAMAQGTALGNPMEELLRAVGELEFDGAQQDRLGALIVTAQVGSLLDQRIAQLAVGGRDPGPQASARKLIGVRYRQALAEFRMELSEGAGLVENQQVHDFLNTRCLTIAGGTEQILLTMAGERLLGLPR
;
A
#
# COMPACT_ATOMS: atom_id res chain seq x y z
N MET A 1 -22.33 20.45 10.95
CA MET A 1 -20.88 20.30 10.72
C MET A 1 -20.26 19.44 11.82
N PRO A 2 -19.69 18.28 11.46
CA PRO A 2 -18.52 17.74 12.12
C PRO A 2 -17.36 17.64 11.12
N ALA A 3 -16.23 18.26 11.45
CA ALA A 3 -14.97 18.10 10.76
C ALA A 3 -14.33 16.78 11.21
N GLY A 4 -14.29 15.80 10.31
CA GLY A 4 -13.67 14.49 10.57
C GLY A 4 -13.75 13.51 9.40
N SER A 5 -14.05 13.97 8.18
CA SER A 5 -13.80 13.21 6.96
C SER A 5 -12.29 13.05 6.78
N LEU A 6 -11.84 11.90 6.26
CA LEU A 6 -10.47 11.60 5.85
C LEU A 6 -9.95 12.70 4.90
N LYS A 7 -9.48 13.82 5.45
CA LYS A 7 -8.83 14.89 4.71
C LYS A 7 -7.45 14.38 4.32
N SER A 8 -7.20 14.34 3.02
CA SER A 8 -5.98 13.89 2.36
C SER A 8 -5.84 12.36 2.25
N SER A 9 -6.38 11.81 1.15
CA SER A 9 -5.74 10.66 0.48
C SER A 9 -4.39 11.15 0.02
N ALA A 10 -3.39 10.95 0.86
CA ALA A 10 -2.03 11.33 0.62
C ALA A 10 -1.47 10.35 -0.42
N THR A 11 -1.84 10.44 -1.68
CA THR A 11 -1.21 9.77 -2.84
C THR A 11 -0.65 10.77 -3.83
N ILE A 12 -0.66 12.03 -3.40
CA ILE A 12 -0.78 13.16 -4.27
C ILE A 12 0.08 14.30 -3.72
N ASN A 13 0.77 15.03 -4.59
CA ASN A 13 1.52 16.24 -4.23
C ASN A 13 0.54 17.38 -3.86
N ASP A 14 1.05 18.57 -3.51
CA ASP A 14 0.17 19.68 -3.12
C ASP A 14 -0.74 20.14 -4.27
N GLU A 15 -0.27 20.04 -5.51
CA GLU A 15 -1.01 20.37 -6.73
C GLU A 15 -2.19 19.42 -6.97
N GLN A 16 -1.97 18.10 -6.98
CA GLN A 16 -3.10 17.19 -7.21
C GLN A 16 -4.06 17.17 -5.99
N SER A 17 -3.59 17.60 -4.80
CA SER A 17 -4.45 17.75 -3.61
C SER A 17 -5.41 18.91 -3.83
N ALA A 18 -4.89 20.01 -4.37
CA ALA A 18 -5.68 21.15 -4.78
C ALA A 18 -6.65 20.78 -5.92
N ALA A 19 -6.19 20.01 -6.92
CA ALA A 19 -7.04 19.54 -8.02
C ALA A 19 -8.25 18.72 -7.54
N ARG A 20 -8.03 17.83 -6.56
CA ARG A 20 -9.13 17.09 -5.93
C ARG A 20 -10.04 17.96 -5.08
N GLU A 21 -9.48 18.86 -4.28
CA GLU A 21 -10.30 19.74 -3.44
C GLU A 21 -11.18 20.67 -4.30
N LEU A 22 -10.69 21.09 -5.48
CA LEU A 22 -11.44 21.85 -6.46
C LEU A 22 -12.69 21.08 -6.92
N VAL A 23 -12.51 19.83 -7.41
CA VAL A 23 -13.62 18.98 -7.86
C VAL A 23 -14.58 18.67 -6.71
N ARG A 24 -14.05 18.34 -5.53
CA ARG A 24 -14.85 18.05 -4.33
C ARG A 24 -15.74 19.22 -3.93
N SER A 25 -15.16 20.42 -3.90
CA SER A 25 -15.85 21.64 -3.49
C SER A 25 -16.99 21.97 -4.46
N TRP A 26 -16.75 21.82 -5.76
CA TRP A 26 -17.78 21.98 -6.77
C TRP A 26 -18.87 20.89 -6.68
N ALA A 27 -18.47 19.63 -6.51
CA ALA A 27 -19.39 18.50 -6.48
C ALA A 27 -20.42 18.59 -5.35
N ALA A 28 -20.09 19.24 -4.24
CA ALA A 28 -21.00 19.47 -3.12
C ALA A 28 -22.26 20.28 -3.50
N GLY A 29 -22.23 21.04 -4.61
CA GLY A 29 -23.36 21.82 -5.11
C GLY A 29 -23.84 21.43 -6.52
N SER A 30 -23.29 20.38 -7.13
CA SER A 30 -23.52 20.07 -8.55
C SER A 30 -24.77 19.25 -8.84
N SER A 31 -25.42 18.67 -7.83
CA SER A 31 -26.54 17.72 -7.97
C SER A 31 -26.22 16.53 -8.89
N ALA A 32 -24.94 16.14 -8.98
CA ALA A 32 -24.46 15.08 -9.88
C ALA A 32 -25.18 13.73 -9.69
N VAL A 33 -25.38 13.31 -8.44
CA VAL A 33 -26.08 12.06 -8.12
C VAL A 33 -27.56 12.14 -8.51
N ASP A 34 -28.20 13.29 -8.30
CA ASP A 34 -29.60 13.51 -8.69
C ASP A 34 -29.75 13.42 -10.20
N ALA A 35 -28.86 14.05 -10.96
CA ALA A 35 -28.83 13.92 -12.41
C ALA A 35 -28.65 12.46 -12.88
N ALA A 36 -27.80 11.67 -12.21
CA ALA A 36 -27.68 10.24 -12.51
C ALA A 36 -29.00 9.48 -12.27
N ARG A 37 -29.77 9.87 -11.25
CA ARG A 37 -31.10 9.31 -10.96
C ARG A 37 -32.15 9.78 -11.97
N ASP A 38 -32.09 11.01 -12.42
CA ASP A 38 -32.99 11.54 -13.47
C ASP A 38 -32.79 10.79 -14.80
N VAL A 39 -31.55 10.41 -15.13
CA VAL A 39 -31.27 9.52 -16.27
C VAL A 39 -31.98 8.17 -16.13
N GLU A 40 -31.97 7.58 -14.93
CA GLU A 40 -32.70 6.33 -14.66
C GLU A 40 -34.21 6.49 -14.81
N GLN A 41 -34.75 7.66 -14.45
CA GLN A 41 -36.18 7.99 -14.52
C GLN A 41 -36.65 8.42 -15.91
N GLY A 42 -35.74 8.45 -16.90
CA GLY A 42 -36.07 8.63 -18.32
C GLY A 42 -35.60 9.95 -18.93
N ASP A 43 -34.94 10.83 -18.18
CA ASP A 43 -34.28 12.00 -18.74
C ASP A 43 -32.84 11.65 -19.18
N ALA A 44 -32.72 11.10 -20.38
CA ALA A 44 -31.44 10.70 -20.96
C ALA A 44 -30.43 11.86 -21.10
N GLY A 45 -30.87 13.12 -21.01
CA GLY A 45 -30.02 14.31 -21.11
C GLY A 45 -29.57 14.88 -19.76
N ALA A 46 -30.11 14.41 -18.63
CA ALA A 46 -29.87 15.00 -17.31
C ALA A 46 -28.39 15.03 -16.90
N TRP A 47 -27.56 14.13 -17.45
CA TRP A 47 -26.13 14.11 -17.18
C TRP A 47 -25.36 15.32 -17.75
N ARG A 48 -25.89 16.03 -18.74
CA ARG A 48 -25.17 17.12 -19.44
C ARG A 48 -24.84 18.28 -18.50
N ALA A 49 -25.79 18.74 -17.67
CA ALA A 49 -25.56 19.88 -16.78
C ALA A 49 -24.39 19.69 -15.78
N PRO A 50 -24.31 18.59 -15.00
CA PRO A 50 -23.13 18.35 -14.15
C PRO A 50 -21.86 18.06 -14.96
N TYR A 51 -21.96 17.44 -16.14
CA TYR A 51 -20.81 17.25 -17.03
C TYR A 51 -20.23 18.58 -17.51
N ASP A 52 -21.06 19.50 -17.98
CA ASP A 52 -20.65 20.84 -18.43
C ASP A 52 -20.04 21.65 -17.30
N GLY A 53 -20.61 21.55 -16.09
CA GLY A 53 -20.04 22.16 -14.90
C GLY A 53 -18.66 21.60 -14.55
N LEU A 54 -18.44 20.30 -14.74
CA LEU A 54 -17.13 19.67 -14.55
C LEU A 54 -16.13 20.11 -15.63
N ALA A 55 -16.57 20.24 -16.89
CA ALA A 55 -15.76 20.77 -17.98
C ALA A 55 -15.31 22.21 -17.71
N GLN A 56 -16.20 23.06 -17.17
CA GLN A 56 -15.89 24.44 -16.77
C GLN A 56 -14.85 24.54 -15.64
N LEU A 57 -14.68 23.49 -14.82
CA LEU A 57 -13.57 23.43 -13.87
C LEU A 57 -12.21 23.16 -14.53
N GLY A 58 -12.21 22.80 -15.82
CA GLY A 58 -11.00 22.53 -16.60
C GLY A 58 -10.52 21.07 -16.56
N ILE A 59 -11.34 20.12 -16.10
CA ILE A 59 -10.89 18.71 -15.99
C ILE A 59 -10.33 18.17 -17.30
N PHE A 60 -10.98 18.44 -18.44
CA PHE A 60 -10.58 17.89 -19.73
C PHE A 60 -9.40 18.65 -20.36
N GLY A 61 -9.12 19.87 -19.89
CA GLY A 61 -7.98 20.67 -20.32
C GLY A 61 -6.75 20.56 -19.42
N VAL A 62 -6.87 20.00 -18.20
CA VAL A 62 -5.81 20.12 -17.19
C VAL A 62 -4.47 19.53 -17.65
N ALA A 63 -4.48 18.43 -18.40
CA ALA A 63 -3.28 17.78 -18.92
C ALA A 63 -2.93 18.18 -20.36
N LEU A 64 -3.64 19.17 -20.92
CA LEU A 64 -3.36 19.72 -22.25
C LEU A 64 -2.44 20.95 -22.15
N PRO A 65 -1.65 21.20 -23.20
CA PRO A 65 -0.93 22.46 -23.34
C PRO A 65 -1.84 23.69 -23.29
N GLU A 66 -1.37 24.82 -22.75
CA GLU A 66 -2.10 26.10 -22.76
C GLU A 66 -2.54 26.52 -24.19
N GLU A 67 -1.72 26.21 -25.20
CA GLU A 67 -2.01 26.48 -26.62
C GLU A 67 -3.20 25.71 -27.21
N HIS A 68 -3.69 24.70 -26.49
CA HIS A 68 -4.89 23.93 -26.84
C HIS A 68 -6.04 24.19 -25.86
N GLY A 69 -6.01 25.31 -25.14
CA GLY A 69 -7.00 25.66 -24.12
C GLY A 69 -6.85 24.86 -22.82
N GLY A 70 -5.67 24.29 -22.59
CA GLY A 70 -5.34 23.50 -21.40
C GLY A 70 -4.75 24.31 -20.24
N ALA A 71 -4.07 23.61 -19.32
CA ALA A 71 -3.49 24.21 -18.11
C ALA A 71 -2.05 23.72 -17.80
N ASP A 72 -1.37 23.09 -18.76
CA ASP A 72 0.00 22.57 -18.64
C ASP A 72 0.23 21.63 -17.43
N GLY A 73 -0.86 21.05 -16.91
CA GLY A 73 -0.81 20.07 -15.83
C GLY A 73 -0.41 18.68 -16.35
N THR A 74 -0.32 17.74 -15.42
CA THR A 74 0.12 16.38 -15.70
C THR A 74 -1.05 15.41 -15.89
N VAL A 75 -0.78 14.25 -16.49
CA VAL A 75 -1.73 13.12 -16.51
C VAL A 75 -2.14 12.71 -15.08
N ALA A 76 -1.26 12.90 -14.10
CA ALA A 76 -1.57 12.65 -12.70
C ALA A 76 -2.56 13.67 -12.10
N ASP A 77 -2.52 14.94 -12.51
CA ASP A 77 -3.52 15.94 -12.14
C ASP A 77 -4.90 15.60 -12.72
N LEU A 78 -4.94 15.22 -14.01
CA LEU A 78 -6.15 14.74 -14.65
C LEU A 78 -6.74 13.52 -13.93
N CYS A 79 -5.92 12.51 -13.65
CA CYS A 79 -6.38 11.30 -12.96
C CYS A 79 -6.85 11.60 -11.53
N ALA A 80 -6.24 12.56 -10.83
CA ALA A 80 -6.69 12.99 -9.52
C ALA A 80 -8.09 13.65 -9.59
N MET A 81 -8.35 14.47 -10.60
CA MET A 81 -9.67 15.05 -10.84
C MET A 81 -10.71 13.99 -11.24
N VAL A 82 -10.36 13.02 -12.09
CA VAL A 82 -11.23 11.89 -12.47
C VAL A 82 -11.57 11.02 -11.26
N ASP A 83 -10.61 10.71 -10.41
CA ASP A 83 -10.81 9.99 -9.15
C ASP A 83 -11.84 10.72 -8.25
N GLU A 84 -11.75 12.04 -8.10
CA GLU A 84 -12.71 12.78 -7.28
C GLU A 84 -14.08 12.92 -7.96
N ALA A 85 -14.13 13.10 -9.28
CA ALA A 85 -15.37 13.10 -10.05
C ALA A 85 -16.11 11.75 -9.95
N ALA A 86 -15.37 10.64 -9.93
CA ALA A 86 -15.92 9.31 -9.72
C ALA A 86 -16.44 9.13 -8.28
N ALA A 87 -15.72 9.64 -7.28
CA ALA A 87 -16.20 9.65 -5.89
C ALA A 87 -17.51 10.45 -5.74
N ALA A 88 -17.67 11.54 -6.49
CA ALA A 88 -18.90 12.33 -6.56
C ALA A 88 -19.99 11.73 -7.49
N LEU A 89 -19.71 10.59 -8.14
CA LEU A 89 -20.57 9.95 -9.13
C LEU A 89 -21.03 10.91 -10.24
N VAL A 90 -20.15 11.80 -10.71
CA VAL A 90 -20.47 12.68 -11.83
C VAL A 90 -20.90 11.84 -13.04
N PRO A 91 -22.11 12.05 -13.60
CA PRO A 91 -22.59 11.28 -14.74
C PRO A 91 -22.02 11.83 -16.05
N GLY A 92 -22.12 11.03 -17.12
CA GLY A 92 -21.60 11.37 -18.44
C GLY A 92 -20.26 10.71 -18.80
N PRO A 93 -19.75 10.96 -20.01
CA PRO A 93 -18.55 10.33 -20.57
C PRO A 93 -17.24 10.91 -20.00
N VAL A 94 -17.14 11.11 -18.68
CA VAL A 94 -15.99 11.79 -18.05
C VAL A 94 -14.67 11.07 -18.35
N ALA A 95 -14.57 9.78 -18.04
CA ALA A 95 -13.32 9.03 -18.26
C ALA A 95 -12.98 8.86 -19.75
N THR A 96 -13.97 8.70 -20.62
CA THR A 96 -13.75 8.50 -22.05
C THR A 96 -13.37 9.79 -22.78
N THR A 97 -13.95 10.93 -22.38
CA THR A 97 -13.48 12.25 -22.82
C THR A 97 -12.08 12.54 -22.30
N ALA A 98 -11.80 12.32 -21.01
CA ALA A 98 -10.46 12.48 -20.44
C ALA A 98 -9.41 11.60 -21.14
N LEU A 99 -9.78 10.37 -21.54
CA LEU A 99 -8.89 9.51 -22.33
C LEU A 99 -8.63 10.10 -23.72
N ALA A 100 -9.66 10.64 -24.38
CA ALA A 100 -9.51 11.21 -25.72
C ALA A 100 -8.52 12.39 -25.73
N THR A 101 -8.53 13.24 -24.69
CA THR A 101 -7.57 14.35 -24.57
C THR A 101 -6.13 13.89 -24.34
N LEU A 102 -5.90 12.64 -23.89
CA LEU A 102 -4.56 12.06 -23.78
C LEU A 102 -4.08 11.33 -25.04
N VAL A 103 -4.99 11.02 -25.95
CA VAL A 103 -4.74 10.18 -27.13
C VAL A 103 -4.59 11.01 -28.40
N LEU A 104 -5.37 12.09 -28.51
CA LEU A 104 -5.30 13.01 -29.64
C LEU A 104 -4.03 13.86 -29.59
N SER A 105 -3.50 14.21 -30.76
CA SER A 105 -2.28 15.00 -30.92
C SER A 105 -2.57 16.45 -31.31
N ASP A 106 -1.52 17.28 -31.35
CA ASP A 106 -1.59 18.71 -31.73
C ASP A 106 -2.14 18.95 -33.15
N SER A 107 -2.23 17.91 -33.99
CA SER A 107 -2.94 17.96 -35.27
C SER A 107 -4.47 18.11 -35.13
N HIS A 108 -5.01 17.90 -33.93
CA HIS A 108 -6.43 17.91 -33.61
C HIS A 108 -6.84 19.10 -32.74
N THR A 109 -6.13 20.23 -32.79
CA THR A 109 -6.33 21.42 -31.93
C THR A 109 -7.80 21.81 -31.73
N GLU A 110 -8.57 22.00 -32.81
CA GLU A 110 -9.98 22.42 -32.70
C GLU A 110 -10.84 21.40 -31.94
N LEU A 111 -10.57 20.10 -32.13
CA LEU A 111 -11.28 19.05 -31.41
C LEU A 111 -10.81 18.97 -29.95
N LEU A 112 -9.52 19.14 -29.69
CA LEU A 112 -8.96 19.18 -28.33
C LEU A 112 -9.57 20.34 -27.53
N GLU A 113 -9.67 21.54 -28.10
CA GLU A 113 -10.33 22.70 -27.47
C GLU A 113 -11.81 22.41 -27.19
N ALA A 114 -12.51 21.76 -28.13
CA ALA A 114 -13.91 21.41 -27.97
C ALA A 114 -14.12 20.32 -26.88
N LEU A 115 -13.22 19.36 -26.75
CA LEU A 115 -13.24 18.37 -25.67
C LEU A 115 -12.90 19.01 -24.33
N ALA A 116 -11.87 19.87 -24.29
CA ALA A 116 -11.40 20.57 -23.09
C ALA A 116 -12.51 21.42 -22.45
N THR A 117 -13.31 22.09 -23.29
CA THR A 117 -14.42 22.95 -22.87
C THR A 117 -15.75 22.20 -22.67
N GLY A 118 -15.79 20.90 -22.96
CA GLY A 118 -17.00 20.08 -22.89
C GLY A 118 -17.98 20.27 -24.05
N GLY A 119 -17.63 21.05 -25.07
CA GLY A 119 -18.43 21.25 -26.28
C GLY A 119 -18.55 20.01 -27.16
N ARG A 120 -17.62 19.06 -27.04
CA ARG A 120 -17.71 17.70 -27.60
C ARG A 120 -17.44 16.67 -26.50
N THR A 121 -17.92 15.45 -26.72
CA THR A 121 -17.69 14.30 -25.84
C THR A 121 -17.03 13.17 -26.62
N ALA A 122 -16.36 12.24 -25.93
CA ALA A 122 -15.77 11.08 -26.57
C ALA A 122 -16.38 9.76 -26.07
N GLY A 123 -16.78 8.91 -27.01
CA GLY A 123 -17.09 7.50 -26.80
C GLY A 123 -15.89 6.61 -27.14
N VAL A 124 -15.66 5.56 -26.35
CA VAL A 124 -14.51 4.66 -26.53
C VAL A 124 -14.95 3.19 -26.42
N ALA A 125 -14.39 2.35 -27.28
CA ALA A 125 -14.44 0.89 -27.14
C ALA A 125 -13.02 0.33 -27.10
N LEU A 126 -12.75 -0.67 -26.25
CA LEU A 126 -11.45 -1.38 -26.25
C LEU A 126 -11.45 -2.63 -27.15
N SER A 127 -12.59 -2.94 -27.76
CA SER A 127 -12.76 -4.05 -28.70
C SER A 127 -13.87 -3.74 -29.68
N ALA A 128 -13.62 -3.94 -30.97
CA ALA A 128 -14.60 -3.80 -32.03
C ALA A 128 -14.26 -4.76 -33.17
N ASP A 129 -15.24 -5.08 -34.00
CA ASP A 129 -15.07 -5.81 -35.24
C ASP A 129 -15.17 -4.80 -36.39
N LEU A 130 -14.06 -4.11 -36.67
CA LEU A 130 -13.97 -3.05 -37.65
C LEU A 130 -12.83 -3.30 -38.62
N THR A 131 -13.10 -3.02 -39.89
CA THR A 131 -12.09 -2.94 -40.95
C THR A 131 -11.94 -1.49 -41.38
N HIS A 132 -10.71 -1.08 -41.67
CA HIS A 132 -10.38 0.26 -42.16
C HIS A 132 -9.57 0.16 -43.46
N ALA A 133 -9.97 0.91 -44.47
CA ALA A 133 -9.28 1.02 -45.75
C ALA A 133 -9.62 2.36 -46.41
N ASP A 134 -8.64 2.99 -47.05
CA ASP A 134 -8.81 4.23 -47.83
C ASP A 134 -9.53 5.36 -47.06
N GLY A 135 -9.25 5.51 -45.76
CA GLY A 135 -9.86 6.53 -44.90
C GLY A 135 -11.32 6.27 -44.53
N ARG A 136 -11.81 5.04 -44.75
CA ARG A 136 -13.18 4.63 -44.41
C ARG A 136 -13.18 3.38 -43.55
N ALA A 137 -14.11 3.31 -42.60
CA ALA A 137 -14.28 2.17 -41.71
C ALA A 137 -15.65 1.53 -41.86
N SER A 138 -15.68 0.20 -41.73
CA SER A 138 -16.92 -0.60 -41.76
C SER A 138 -16.90 -1.67 -40.70
N GLY A 139 -18.06 -2.01 -40.14
CA GLY A 139 -18.20 -3.07 -39.14
C GLY A 139 -18.99 -2.61 -37.92
N THR A 140 -18.75 -3.22 -36.77
CA THR A 140 -19.51 -2.95 -35.54
C THR A 140 -18.62 -2.90 -34.30
N ALA A 141 -18.79 -1.84 -33.51
CA ALA A 141 -18.34 -1.75 -32.14
C ALA A 141 -19.54 -1.99 -31.21
N PRO A 142 -19.67 -3.18 -30.59
CA PRO A 142 -20.90 -3.56 -29.89
C PRO A 142 -21.14 -2.76 -28.61
N TYR A 143 -20.08 -2.30 -27.95
CA TYR A 143 -20.14 -1.60 -26.68
C TYR A 143 -19.15 -0.42 -26.67
N VAL A 144 -19.65 0.77 -27.02
CA VAL A 144 -18.90 2.03 -26.99
C VAL A 144 -19.35 2.83 -25.78
N LEU A 145 -18.52 2.83 -24.73
CA LEU A 145 -18.80 3.56 -23.50
C LEU A 145 -18.66 5.06 -23.76
N GLY A 146 -19.61 5.86 -23.30
CA GLY A 146 -19.61 7.31 -23.46
C GLY A 146 -20.04 7.81 -24.84
N ALA A 147 -20.43 6.94 -25.76
CA ALA A 147 -20.87 7.34 -27.09
C ALA A 147 -22.16 8.18 -27.03
N ASP A 148 -22.10 9.33 -27.69
CA ASP A 148 -23.19 10.29 -27.90
C ASP A 148 -23.29 10.59 -29.40
N SER A 149 -24.48 10.89 -29.91
CA SER A 149 -24.69 11.11 -31.36
C SER A 149 -23.93 12.32 -31.89
N ASP A 150 -23.65 13.28 -31.01
CA ASP A 150 -22.95 14.53 -31.35
C ASP A 150 -21.47 14.50 -30.90
N GLY A 151 -20.97 13.33 -30.45
CA GLY A 151 -19.62 13.14 -29.95
C GLY A 151 -18.60 12.74 -31.01
N VAL A 152 -17.42 12.34 -30.57
CA VAL A 152 -16.42 11.61 -31.35
C VAL A 152 -16.22 10.22 -30.79
N LEU A 153 -15.72 9.29 -31.59
CA LEU A 153 -15.56 7.89 -31.23
C LEU A 153 -14.10 7.46 -31.44
N LEU A 154 -13.49 6.87 -30.42
CA LEU A 154 -12.20 6.19 -30.52
C LEU A 154 -12.43 4.68 -30.56
N LEU A 155 -12.15 4.08 -31.71
CA LEU A 155 -12.50 2.69 -32.00
C LEU A 155 -11.29 1.91 -32.54
N PRO A 156 -11.00 0.70 -32.03
CA PRO A 156 -9.92 -0.13 -32.56
C PRO A 156 -10.36 -0.81 -33.86
N ALA A 157 -9.45 -0.93 -34.83
CA ALA A 157 -9.62 -1.69 -36.05
C ALA A 157 -8.36 -2.51 -36.32
N GLY A 158 -8.30 -3.74 -35.81
CA GLY A 158 -7.07 -4.54 -35.81
C GLY A 158 -6.01 -3.90 -34.90
N GLU A 159 -4.85 -3.57 -35.48
CA GLU A 159 -3.70 -2.99 -34.76
C GLU A 159 -3.67 -1.45 -34.78
N VAL A 160 -4.69 -0.79 -35.34
CA VAL A 160 -4.79 0.66 -35.40
C VAL A 160 -5.99 1.18 -34.61
N TRP A 161 -5.94 2.46 -34.24
CA TRP A 161 -7.05 3.17 -33.62
C TRP A 161 -7.60 4.24 -34.55
N LEU A 162 -8.92 4.34 -34.57
CA LEU A 162 -9.65 5.24 -35.45
C LEU A 162 -10.32 6.36 -34.64
N LEU A 163 -10.26 7.57 -35.17
CA LEU A 163 -11.11 8.69 -34.78
C LEU A 163 -12.26 8.80 -35.79
N VAL A 164 -13.49 8.74 -35.29
CA VAL A 164 -14.71 8.81 -36.10
C VAL A 164 -15.64 9.88 -35.51
N ASP A 165 -16.14 10.79 -36.34
CA ASP A 165 -17.20 11.71 -35.91
C ASP A 165 -18.54 10.96 -35.83
N ALA A 166 -19.19 10.98 -34.66
CA ALA A 166 -20.43 10.23 -34.44
C ALA A 166 -21.60 10.69 -35.33
N ALA A 167 -21.54 11.93 -35.83
CA ALA A 167 -22.54 12.52 -36.70
C ALA A 167 -22.20 12.38 -38.20
N ALA A 168 -21.09 11.73 -38.55
CA ALA A 168 -20.69 11.56 -39.94
C ALA A 168 -21.61 10.59 -40.71
N ASP A 169 -21.70 10.81 -42.03
CA ASP A 169 -22.41 9.91 -42.93
C ASP A 169 -21.84 8.48 -42.84
N GLY A 170 -22.74 7.50 -42.70
CA GLY A 170 -22.38 6.08 -42.54
C GLY A 170 -22.14 5.65 -41.09
N VAL A 171 -22.31 6.55 -40.10
CA VAL A 171 -22.25 6.20 -38.68
C VAL A 171 -23.66 6.01 -38.12
N THR A 172 -23.90 4.90 -37.43
CA THR A 172 -25.13 4.68 -36.66
C THR A 172 -24.77 4.46 -35.20
N VAL A 173 -25.20 5.38 -34.33
CA VAL A 173 -25.07 5.28 -32.87
C VAL A 173 -26.39 4.82 -32.27
N GLU A 174 -26.46 3.56 -31.86
CA GLU A 174 -27.65 2.97 -31.24
C GLU A 174 -27.48 2.90 -29.72
N ALA A 175 -28.20 3.77 -29.00
CA ALA A 175 -28.16 3.79 -27.54
C ALA A 175 -28.61 2.45 -26.93
N LEU A 176 -27.81 1.94 -25.99
CA LEU A 176 -28.09 0.71 -25.24
C LEU A 176 -28.55 1.04 -23.83
N LYS A 177 -29.43 0.19 -23.28
CA LYS A 177 -29.81 0.28 -21.86
C LYS A 177 -28.68 -0.20 -20.96
N ALA A 178 -27.87 0.74 -20.48
CA ALA A 178 -26.73 0.44 -19.63
C ALA A 178 -27.15 -0.04 -18.23
N THR A 179 -26.40 -0.99 -17.66
CA THR A 179 -26.53 -1.36 -16.24
C THR A 179 -26.09 -0.21 -15.33
N ASP A 180 -25.04 0.49 -15.77
CA ASP A 180 -24.66 1.78 -15.22
C ASP A 180 -25.22 2.88 -16.13
N PHE A 181 -26.45 3.28 -15.85
CA PHE A 181 -27.17 4.32 -16.59
C PHE A 181 -26.58 5.72 -16.39
N SER A 182 -25.65 5.91 -15.44
CA SER A 182 -25.03 7.22 -15.22
C SER A 182 -24.07 7.62 -16.35
N ARG A 183 -23.83 6.76 -17.33
CA ARG A 183 -22.93 6.99 -18.47
C ARG A 183 -23.60 6.52 -19.76
N PRO A 184 -23.50 7.26 -20.87
CA PRO A 184 -23.96 6.79 -22.17
C PRO A 184 -23.27 5.48 -22.57
N LEU A 185 -24.00 4.60 -23.24
CA LEU A 185 -23.47 3.37 -23.84
C LEU A 185 -24.20 3.15 -25.15
N ALA A 186 -23.47 2.90 -26.22
CA ALA A 186 -24.07 2.63 -27.52
C ALA A 186 -23.43 1.43 -28.22
N ARG A 187 -24.19 0.81 -29.11
CA ARG A 187 -23.64 0.03 -30.22
C ARG A 187 -23.41 0.98 -31.38
N VAL A 188 -22.20 0.96 -31.94
CA VAL A 188 -21.86 1.76 -33.12
C VAL A 188 -21.69 0.85 -34.31
N VAL A 189 -22.39 1.16 -35.39
CA VAL A 189 -22.26 0.49 -36.70
C VAL A 189 -21.69 1.49 -37.69
N LEU A 190 -20.64 1.10 -38.39
CA LEU A 190 -20.02 1.88 -39.45
C LEU A 190 -20.32 1.20 -40.80
N ASP A 191 -20.88 1.96 -41.74
CA ASP A 191 -21.10 1.56 -43.13
C ASP A 191 -20.30 2.47 -44.05
N GLY A 192 -19.04 2.08 -44.27
CA GLY A 192 -18.06 2.90 -44.96
C GLY A 192 -18.00 4.32 -44.40
N ALA A 193 -17.99 4.52 -43.09
CA ALA A 193 -17.94 5.85 -42.48
C ALA A 193 -16.55 6.49 -42.65
N PRO A 194 -16.43 7.82 -42.81
CA PRO A 194 -15.13 8.51 -42.72
C PRO A 194 -14.45 8.21 -41.38
N ALA A 195 -13.19 7.79 -41.43
CA ALA A 195 -12.43 7.45 -40.23
C ALA A 195 -10.96 7.81 -40.41
N GLU A 196 -10.43 8.57 -39.47
CA GLU A 196 -9.01 8.94 -39.41
C GLU A 196 -8.22 7.91 -38.58
N GLU A 197 -7.08 7.47 -39.09
CA GLU A 197 -6.16 6.62 -38.33
C GLU A 197 -5.30 7.49 -37.40
N LEU A 198 -5.31 7.15 -36.11
CA LEU A 198 -4.54 7.88 -35.10
C LEU A 198 -3.09 7.40 -35.07
N SER A 199 -2.16 8.36 -35.07
CA SER A 199 -0.71 8.13 -35.00
C SER A 199 -0.22 7.84 -33.58
N VAL A 200 -0.87 6.90 -32.88
CA VAL A 200 -0.58 6.49 -31.51
C VAL A 200 -0.42 4.97 -31.44
N PRO A 201 0.56 4.42 -30.69
CA PRO A 201 0.66 2.97 -30.52
C PRO A 201 -0.62 2.39 -29.91
N ALA A 202 -1.16 1.33 -30.51
CA ALA A 202 -2.45 0.78 -30.09
C ALA A 202 -2.49 0.32 -28.63
N GLN A 203 -1.38 -0.24 -28.13
CA GLN A 203 -1.26 -0.64 -26.73
C GLN A 203 -1.24 0.56 -25.79
N ARG A 204 -0.65 1.70 -26.20
CA ARG A 204 -0.63 2.92 -25.39
C ARG A 204 -2.05 3.45 -25.13
N VAL A 205 -2.94 3.41 -26.12
CA VAL A 205 -4.36 3.78 -25.94
C VAL A 205 -5.04 2.87 -24.91
N VAL A 206 -4.78 1.56 -24.97
CA VAL A 206 -5.32 0.58 -24.01
C VAL A 206 -4.79 0.83 -22.60
N ASP A 207 -3.50 1.16 -22.46
CA ASP A 207 -2.86 1.42 -21.18
C ASP A 207 -3.31 2.76 -20.57
N LEU A 208 -3.51 3.80 -21.38
CA LEU A 208 -4.11 5.07 -20.95
C LEU A 208 -5.57 4.86 -20.51
N ALA A 209 -6.35 4.05 -21.24
CA ALA A 209 -7.71 3.72 -20.85
C ALA A 209 -7.76 2.99 -19.50
N ALA A 210 -6.85 2.04 -19.28
CA ALA A 210 -6.69 1.37 -18.00
C ALA A 210 -6.29 2.33 -16.88
N THR A 211 -5.42 3.30 -17.17
CA THR A 211 -4.95 4.32 -16.22
C THR A 211 -6.10 5.20 -15.74
N VAL A 212 -6.86 5.79 -16.66
CA VAL A 212 -8.01 6.66 -16.31
C VAL A 212 -9.12 5.86 -15.60
N ALA A 213 -9.42 4.65 -16.06
CA ALA A 213 -10.42 3.80 -15.44
C ALA A 213 -9.99 3.30 -14.04
N ALA A 214 -8.69 3.10 -13.80
CA ALA A 214 -8.18 2.78 -12.47
C ALA A 214 -8.31 3.97 -11.51
N ALA A 215 -8.13 5.20 -12.00
CA ALA A 215 -8.42 6.41 -11.22
C ALA A 215 -9.91 6.52 -10.85
N GLU A 216 -10.82 6.27 -11.80
CA GLU A 216 -12.25 6.16 -11.47
C GLU A 216 -12.50 5.11 -10.38
N ALA A 217 -11.92 3.91 -10.54
CA ALA A 217 -12.11 2.81 -9.60
C ALA A 217 -11.59 3.13 -8.19
N ALA A 218 -10.46 3.84 -8.07
CA ALA A 218 -9.93 4.33 -6.80
C ALA A 218 -10.88 5.33 -6.13
N GLY A 219 -11.47 6.24 -6.91
CA GLY A 219 -12.49 7.19 -6.47
C GLY A 219 -13.73 6.50 -5.89
N LEU A 220 -14.24 5.49 -6.60
CA LEU A 220 -15.36 4.66 -6.11
C LEU A 220 -14.99 3.95 -4.80
N ALA A 221 -13.84 3.27 -4.76
CA ALA A 221 -13.40 2.50 -3.61
C ALA A 221 -13.28 3.37 -2.34
N ARG A 222 -12.80 4.61 -2.50
CA ARG A 222 -12.75 5.60 -1.42
C ARG A 222 -14.14 6.02 -0.94
N TRP A 223 -15.04 6.45 -1.85
CA TRP A 223 -16.39 6.87 -1.45
C TRP A 223 -17.13 5.74 -0.71
N LEU A 224 -16.98 4.51 -1.20
CA LEU A 224 -17.60 3.32 -0.60
C LEU A 224 -17.10 3.04 0.83
N LEU A 225 -15.79 3.22 1.07
CA LEU A 225 -15.20 3.15 2.40
C LEU A 225 -15.73 4.24 3.32
N ASP A 226 -15.72 5.49 2.86
CA ASP A 226 -16.16 6.64 3.65
C ASP A 226 -17.63 6.48 4.06
N THR A 227 -18.50 6.13 3.11
CA THR A 227 -19.92 5.89 3.35
C THR A 227 -20.17 4.75 4.34
N ALA A 228 -19.47 3.62 4.19
CA ALA A 228 -19.62 2.49 5.10
C ALA A 228 -19.14 2.83 6.52
N THR A 229 -18.01 3.52 6.64
CA THR A 229 -17.40 3.86 7.94
C THR A 229 -18.20 4.92 8.68
N GLU A 230 -18.68 5.96 8.00
CA GLU A 230 -19.55 6.97 8.60
C GLU A 230 -20.87 6.36 9.10
N TYR A 231 -21.48 5.46 8.31
CA TYR A 231 -22.66 4.72 8.77
C TYR A 231 -22.35 3.86 10.00
N ALA A 232 -21.22 3.14 9.99
CA ALA A 232 -20.82 2.26 11.09
C ALA A 232 -20.53 3.00 12.41
N LYS A 233 -20.14 4.28 12.34
CA LYS A 233 -19.93 5.14 13.52
C LYS A 233 -21.22 5.48 14.27
N VAL A 234 -22.35 5.56 13.56
CA VAL A 234 -23.59 6.12 14.12
C VAL A 234 -24.74 5.11 14.22
N ARG A 235 -24.75 4.06 13.39
CA ARG A 235 -25.81 3.05 13.39
C ARG A 235 -25.73 2.18 14.64
N GLU A 236 -26.80 2.08 15.43
CA GLU A 236 -26.77 1.32 16.70
C GLU A 236 -27.49 -0.04 16.67
N GLN A 237 -26.79 -1.12 17.05
CA GLN A 237 -27.42 -2.41 17.37
C GLN A 237 -27.01 -2.86 18.76
N PHE A 238 -27.93 -3.50 19.50
CA PHE A 238 -27.70 -3.95 20.88
C PHE A 238 -27.16 -2.83 21.80
N GLY A 239 -27.62 -1.59 21.59
CA GLY A 239 -27.24 -0.42 22.39
C GLY A 239 -25.82 0.11 22.15
N LYS A 240 -25.18 -0.25 21.03
CA LYS A 240 -23.86 0.25 20.65
C LYS A 240 -23.77 0.53 19.15
N PRO A 241 -22.94 1.49 18.71
CA PRO A 241 -22.62 1.66 17.30
C PRO A 241 -22.07 0.37 16.68
N ILE A 242 -22.51 0.01 15.48
CA ILE A 242 -22.13 -1.25 14.83
C ILE A 242 -20.63 -1.33 14.56
N GLY A 243 -19.96 -0.20 14.38
CA GLY A 243 -18.51 -0.11 14.22
C GLY A 243 -17.70 -0.55 15.45
N SER A 244 -18.35 -0.73 16.62
CA SER A 244 -17.72 -1.34 17.80
C SER A 244 -17.63 -2.86 17.70
N PHE A 245 -18.50 -3.50 16.90
CA PHE A 245 -18.45 -4.95 16.69
C PHE A 245 -17.27 -5.31 15.79
N GLN A 246 -16.46 -6.25 16.25
CA GLN A 246 -15.23 -6.64 15.58
C GLN A 246 -15.45 -7.04 14.10
N ALA A 247 -16.53 -7.77 13.79
CA ALA A 247 -16.83 -8.19 12.43
C ALA A 247 -17.03 -7.02 11.45
N VAL A 248 -17.79 -5.99 11.86
CA VAL A 248 -18.01 -4.79 11.04
C VAL A 248 -16.73 -3.96 10.96
N LYS A 249 -16.04 -3.81 12.11
CA LYS A 249 -14.77 -3.07 12.20
C LYS A 249 -13.71 -3.64 11.26
N HIS A 250 -13.57 -4.96 11.23
CA HIS A 250 -12.60 -5.65 10.35
C HIS A 250 -13.00 -5.53 8.89
N MET A 251 -14.29 -5.63 8.56
CA MET A 251 -14.77 -5.41 7.18
C MET A 251 -14.41 -4.01 6.67
N CYS A 252 -14.64 -2.96 7.48
CA CYS A 252 -14.23 -1.60 7.12
C CYS A 252 -12.70 -1.47 7.02
N ALA A 253 -11.93 -2.14 7.88
CA ALA A 253 -10.47 -2.15 7.78
C ALA A 253 -9.99 -2.83 6.48
N GLU A 254 -10.63 -3.91 6.02
CA GLU A 254 -10.33 -4.51 4.70
C GLU A 254 -10.68 -3.59 3.53
N MET A 255 -11.77 -2.82 3.66
CA MET A 255 -12.10 -1.79 2.68
C MET A 255 -11.01 -0.72 2.60
N LEU A 256 -10.46 -0.29 3.74
CA LEU A 256 -9.33 0.63 3.80
C LEU A 256 -8.10 0.05 3.09
N LEU A 257 -7.72 -1.20 3.37
CA LEU A 257 -6.57 -1.81 2.71
C LEU A 257 -6.73 -1.83 1.18
N ARG A 258 -7.93 -2.15 0.67
CA ARG A 258 -8.21 -2.15 -0.78
C ARG A 258 -8.18 -0.74 -1.37
N SER A 259 -8.72 0.25 -0.67
CA SER A 259 -8.69 1.66 -1.10
C SER A 259 -7.26 2.19 -1.19
N GLU A 260 -6.40 1.89 -0.21
CA GLU A 260 -4.99 2.30 -0.23
C GLU A 260 -4.26 1.67 -1.43
N GLN A 261 -4.45 0.37 -1.68
CA GLN A 261 -3.84 -0.33 -2.81
C GLN A 261 -4.27 0.25 -4.16
N ALA A 262 -5.58 0.52 -4.34
CA ALA A 262 -6.10 1.12 -5.57
C ALA A 262 -5.56 2.54 -5.78
N SER A 263 -5.49 3.33 -4.72
CA SER A 263 -5.00 4.72 -4.76
C SER A 263 -3.54 4.79 -5.18
N VAL A 264 -2.64 3.99 -4.58
CA VAL A 264 -1.21 4.03 -4.95
C VAL A 264 -0.96 3.48 -6.35
N ALA A 265 -1.71 2.46 -6.79
CA ALA A 265 -1.55 1.88 -8.12
C ALA A 265 -2.06 2.83 -9.21
N ALA A 266 -3.23 3.47 -9.01
CA ALA A 266 -3.76 4.46 -9.95
C ALA A 266 -2.82 5.68 -10.08
N ALA A 267 -2.29 6.18 -8.97
CA ALA A 267 -1.34 7.29 -8.96
C ALA A 267 -0.02 6.93 -9.67
N ASP A 268 0.45 5.69 -9.57
CA ASP A 268 1.66 5.24 -10.29
C ASP A 268 1.42 5.12 -11.80
N ALA A 269 0.30 4.55 -12.23
CA ALA A 269 -0.05 4.48 -13.64
C ALA A 269 -0.18 5.86 -14.29
N ALA A 270 -0.80 6.81 -13.58
CA ALA A 270 -0.93 8.18 -14.06
C ALA A 270 0.41 8.90 -14.18
N ARG A 271 1.37 8.61 -13.30
CA ARG A 271 2.74 9.13 -13.42
C ARG A 271 3.48 8.50 -14.60
N ALA A 272 3.44 7.18 -14.72
CA ALA A 272 4.08 6.44 -15.81
C ALA A 272 3.55 6.89 -17.19
N ALA A 273 2.27 7.27 -17.29
CA ALA A 273 1.69 7.81 -18.51
C ALA A 273 2.38 9.09 -19.02
N GLY A 274 2.87 9.93 -18.11
CA GLY A 274 3.61 11.16 -18.41
C GLY A 274 5.12 10.98 -18.59
N GLU A 275 5.69 9.82 -18.26
CA GLU A 275 7.14 9.56 -18.32
C GLU A 275 7.65 9.25 -19.75
N GLY A 276 6.75 8.96 -20.70
CA GLY A 276 7.11 8.68 -22.10
C GLY A 276 7.73 7.30 -22.36
N ASP A 277 7.73 6.40 -21.37
CA ASP A 277 8.18 5.01 -21.50
C ASP A 277 6.98 4.05 -21.53
N ASP A 278 6.71 3.49 -22.71
CA ASP A 278 5.55 2.64 -22.96
C ASP A 278 5.60 1.32 -22.16
N ASP A 279 6.78 0.74 -21.91
CA ASP A 279 6.88 -0.49 -21.11
C ASP A 279 6.58 -0.21 -19.62
N GLN A 280 7.04 0.93 -19.11
CA GLN A 280 6.71 1.40 -17.75
C GLN A 280 5.21 1.69 -17.60
N LEU A 281 4.61 2.35 -18.59
CA LEU A 281 3.17 2.58 -18.62
C LEU A 281 2.40 1.25 -18.70
N SER A 282 2.80 0.32 -19.57
CA SER A 282 2.13 -0.98 -19.74
C SER A 282 2.07 -1.78 -18.43
N VAL A 283 3.18 -1.84 -17.68
CA VAL A 283 3.19 -2.58 -16.41
C VAL A 283 2.41 -1.85 -15.31
N ALA A 284 2.50 -0.52 -15.24
CA ALA A 284 1.78 0.28 -14.24
C ALA A 284 0.26 0.29 -14.50
N ALA A 285 -0.16 0.44 -15.75
CA ALA A 285 -1.56 0.39 -16.15
C ALA A 285 -2.20 -0.98 -15.89
N ALA A 286 -1.49 -2.07 -16.22
CA ALA A 286 -1.97 -3.42 -15.96
C ALA A 286 -2.09 -3.73 -14.46
N LEU A 287 -1.13 -3.25 -13.66
CA LEU A 287 -1.19 -3.28 -12.20
C LEU A 287 -2.42 -2.52 -11.67
N ALA A 288 -2.59 -1.27 -12.09
CA ALA A 288 -3.65 -0.38 -11.64
C ALA A 288 -5.05 -0.89 -12.02
N ALA A 289 -5.23 -1.37 -13.25
CA ALA A 289 -6.49 -1.98 -13.69
C ALA A 289 -6.85 -3.23 -12.89
N SER A 290 -5.88 -4.13 -12.64
CA SER A 290 -6.06 -5.33 -11.82
C SER A 290 -6.55 -4.99 -10.41
N VAL A 291 -5.86 -4.06 -9.73
CA VAL A 291 -6.15 -3.67 -8.35
C VAL A 291 -7.44 -2.86 -8.26
N GLY A 292 -7.61 -1.88 -9.14
CA GLY A 292 -8.78 -0.99 -9.16
C GLY A 292 -10.09 -1.75 -9.38
N VAL A 293 -10.12 -2.69 -10.34
CA VAL A 293 -11.30 -3.54 -10.60
C VAL A 293 -11.69 -4.36 -9.37
N GLU A 294 -10.72 -4.95 -8.67
CA GLU A 294 -11.00 -5.72 -7.46
C GLU A 294 -11.50 -4.80 -6.33
N ALA A 295 -10.76 -3.72 -6.05
CA ALA A 295 -11.05 -2.81 -4.96
C ALA A 295 -12.44 -2.19 -5.08
N ALA A 296 -12.79 -1.64 -6.25
CA ALA A 296 -14.09 -1.02 -6.47
C ALA A 296 -15.24 -2.01 -6.30
N LYS A 297 -15.15 -3.22 -6.89
CA LYS A 297 -16.21 -4.23 -6.79
C LYS A 297 -16.36 -4.76 -5.37
N ALA A 298 -15.25 -5.03 -4.69
CA ALA A 298 -15.26 -5.64 -3.38
C ALA A 298 -15.68 -4.63 -2.30
N ASN A 299 -15.20 -3.39 -2.36
CA ASN A 299 -15.70 -2.32 -1.47
C ASN A 299 -17.17 -2.01 -1.73
N ALA A 300 -17.67 -2.12 -2.97
CA ALA A 300 -19.08 -1.86 -3.25
C ALA A 300 -19.98 -2.88 -2.56
N LYS A 301 -19.59 -4.16 -2.63
CA LYS A 301 -20.30 -5.26 -1.95
C LYS A 301 -20.25 -5.11 -0.43
N ASP A 302 -19.09 -4.79 0.14
CA ASP A 302 -18.93 -4.65 1.58
C ASP A 302 -19.62 -3.39 2.12
N CYS A 303 -19.63 -2.29 1.37
CA CYS A 303 -20.38 -1.09 1.72
C CYS A 303 -21.88 -1.41 1.87
N ILE A 304 -22.46 -2.11 0.90
CA ILE A 304 -23.85 -2.58 0.97
C ILE A 304 -24.06 -3.48 2.19
N GLN A 305 -23.11 -4.38 2.49
CA GLN A 305 -23.19 -5.26 3.65
C GLN A 305 -23.17 -4.49 4.98
N VAL A 306 -22.34 -3.44 5.11
CA VAL A 306 -22.27 -2.58 6.31
C VAL A 306 -23.53 -1.74 6.47
N LEU A 307 -24.07 -1.21 5.38
CA LEU A 307 -25.34 -0.48 5.36
C LEU A 307 -26.53 -1.39 5.70
N GLY A 308 -26.43 -2.68 5.41
CA GLY A 308 -27.49 -3.66 5.61
C GLY A 308 -28.67 -3.40 4.67
N GLY A 309 -29.90 -3.47 5.19
CA GLY A 309 -31.12 -3.38 4.39
C GLY A 309 -31.20 -2.13 3.52
N ILE A 310 -30.78 -0.96 4.00
CA ILE A 310 -30.85 0.29 3.21
C ILE A 310 -29.91 0.26 1.99
N GLY A 311 -28.78 -0.46 2.09
CA GLY A 311 -27.77 -0.52 1.03
C GLY A 311 -28.23 -1.22 -0.25
N ILE A 312 -29.31 -2.01 -0.18
CA ILE A 312 -29.91 -2.71 -1.33
C ILE A 312 -31.16 -2.01 -1.89
N THR A 313 -31.49 -0.82 -1.38
CA THR A 313 -32.68 -0.05 -1.79
C THR A 313 -32.31 1.12 -2.70
N TRP A 314 -33.29 1.70 -3.39
CA TRP A 314 -33.06 2.84 -4.27
C TRP A 314 -32.86 4.15 -3.49
N GLU A 315 -33.22 4.17 -2.21
CA GLU A 315 -33.11 5.27 -1.28
C GLU A 315 -31.65 5.60 -0.90
N HIS A 316 -30.69 4.75 -1.28
CA HIS A 316 -29.28 4.94 -0.99
C HIS A 316 -28.40 4.72 -2.23
N ASP A 317 -27.35 5.53 -2.39
CA ASP A 317 -26.57 5.59 -3.63
C ASP A 317 -25.61 4.41 -3.84
N ALA A 318 -25.34 3.60 -2.81
CA ALA A 318 -24.35 2.52 -2.84
C ALA A 318 -24.48 1.57 -4.06
N HIS A 319 -25.70 1.28 -4.50
CA HIS A 319 -25.92 0.43 -5.66
C HIS A 319 -25.49 1.10 -6.99
N LEU A 320 -25.49 2.43 -7.07
CA LEU A 320 -25.01 3.18 -8.24
C LEU A 320 -23.50 2.94 -8.42
N TYR A 321 -22.75 3.01 -7.32
CA TYR A 321 -21.31 2.73 -7.29
C TYR A 321 -21.01 1.26 -7.61
N LEU A 322 -21.84 0.32 -7.15
CA LEU A 322 -21.72 -1.10 -7.53
C LEU A 322 -21.88 -1.30 -9.05
N ARG A 323 -22.88 -0.65 -9.65
CA ARG A 323 -23.12 -0.69 -11.11
C ARG A 323 -21.94 -0.12 -11.87
N ARG A 324 -21.43 1.06 -11.45
CA ARG A 324 -20.27 1.70 -12.06
C ARG A 324 -19.00 0.86 -11.95
N ALA A 325 -18.75 0.24 -10.80
CA ALA A 325 -17.61 -0.66 -10.58
C ALA A 325 -17.64 -1.89 -11.51
N TYR A 326 -18.81 -2.49 -11.74
CA TYR A 326 -18.96 -3.57 -12.72
C TYR A 326 -18.85 -3.08 -14.16
N GLY A 327 -19.34 -1.87 -14.46
CA GLY A 327 -19.16 -1.22 -15.76
C GLY A 327 -17.70 -1.02 -16.12
N ILE A 328 -16.89 -0.48 -15.20
CA ILE A 328 -15.44 -0.31 -15.35
C ILE A 328 -14.77 -1.67 -15.60
N ALA A 329 -15.13 -2.69 -14.80
CA ALA A 329 -14.57 -4.03 -14.95
C ALA A 329 -14.84 -4.64 -16.34
N GLN A 330 -16.06 -4.48 -16.88
CA GLN A 330 -16.39 -5.01 -18.20
C GLN A 330 -15.76 -4.19 -19.33
N PHE A 331 -15.74 -2.86 -19.22
CA PHE A 331 -15.04 -1.99 -20.17
C PHE A 331 -13.57 -2.38 -20.34
N LEU A 332 -12.90 -2.71 -19.24
CA LEU A 332 -11.49 -3.15 -19.23
C LEU A 332 -11.27 -4.63 -19.61
N GLY A 333 -12.32 -5.42 -19.82
CA GLY A 333 -12.22 -6.86 -20.15
C GLY A 333 -11.97 -7.78 -18.94
N GLY A 334 -12.22 -7.30 -17.72
CA GLY A 334 -12.14 -8.07 -16.48
C GLY A 334 -10.73 -8.17 -15.87
N ARG A 335 -10.67 -8.56 -14.60
CA ARG A 335 -9.42 -8.59 -13.81
C ARG A 335 -8.38 -9.60 -14.34
N SER A 336 -8.80 -10.81 -14.72
CA SER A 336 -7.87 -11.86 -15.17
C SER A 336 -7.04 -11.44 -16.39
N ARG A 337 -7.60 -10.64 -17.30
CA ARG A 337 -6.86 -10.06 -18.44
C ARG A 337 -5.62 -9.31 -17.95
N TRP A 338 -5.79 -8.44 -16.96
CA TRP A 338 -4.73 -7.59 -16.44
C TRP A 338 -3.74 -8.34 -15.54
N LEU A 339 -4.21 -9.34 -14.79
CA LEU A 339 -3.32 -10.24 -14.04
C LEU A 339 -2.33 -10.95 -14.97
N ARG A 340 -2.84 -11.50 -16.08
CA ARG A 340 -2.01 -12.16 -17.10
C ARG A 340 -1.08 -11.19 -17.80
N ARG A 341 -1.55 -9.98 -18.10
CA ARG A 341 -0.72 -8.94 -18.72
C ARG A 341 0.46 -8.54 -17.83
N VAL A 342 0.21 -8.34 -16.53
CA VAL A 342 1.29 -8.07 -15.56
C VAL A 342 2.27 -9.24 -15.49
N ALA A 343 1.78 -10.48 -15.43
CA ALA A 343 2.63 -11.67 -15.43
C ALA A 343 3.50 -11.75 -16.70
N GLU A 344 2.91 -11.58 -17.88
CA GLU A 344 3.59 -11.59 -19.17
C GLU A 344 4.70 -10.52 -19.25
N LEU A 345 4.38 -9.26 -18.92
CA LEU A 345 5.35 -8.16 -18.89
C LEU A 345 6.52 -8.47 -17.95
N THR A 346 6.20 -8.98 -16.77
CA THR A 346 7.20 -9.31 -15.74
C THR A 346 8.08 -10.48 -16.18
N GLN A 347 7.52 -11.52 -16.81
CA GLN A 347 8.28 -12.64 -17.35
C GLN A 347 9.20 -12.23 -18.49
N ARG A 348 8.79 -11.23 -19.30
CA ARG A 348 9.65 -10.62 -20.34
C ARG A 348 10.78 -9.74 -19.78
N GLY A 349 10.83 -9.53 -18.47
CA GLY A 349 11.87 -8.75 -17.80
C GLY A 349 11.50 -7.29 -17.55
N VAL A 350 10.29 -6.86 -17.88
CA VAL A 350 9.83 -5.50 -17.54
C VAL A 350 9.73 -5.40 -16.01
N ARG A 351 10.34 -4.34 -15.45
CA ARG A 351 10.27 -4.01 -14.03
C ARG A 351 9.93 -2.53 -13.91
N ARG A 352 8.98 -2.20 -13.04
CA ARG A 352 8.63 -0.80 -12.77
C ARG A 352 9.77 -0.13 -11.99
N THR A 353 10.22 1.01 -12.47
CA THR A 353 11.24 1.84 -11.82
C THR A 353 10.56 2.78 -10.84
N LEU A 354 10.91 2.69 -9.56
CA LEU A 354 10.41 3.60 -8.53
C LEU A 354 11.55 4.52 -8.09
N SER A 355 11.31 5.82 -8.12
CA SER A 355 12.24 6.83 -7.64
C SER A 355 11.57 7.75 -6.62
N ILE A 356 12.39 8.28 -5.72
CA ILE A 356 11.99 9.34 -4.79
C ILE A 356 12.93 10.50 -5.07
N ASP A 357 12.36 11.70 -5.14
CA ASP A 357 13.14 12.92 -5.27
C ASP A 357 13.98 13.13 -3.99
N LEU A 358 15.30 13.23 -4.17
CA LEU A 358 16.29 13.41 -3.12
C LEU A 358 17.13 14.68 -3.36
N GLU A 359 16.66 15.63 -4.18
CA GLU A 359 17.38 16.85 -4.51
C GLU A 359 17.85 17.61 -3.26
N SER A 360 17.04 17.60 -2.19
CA SER A 360 17.34 18.26 -0.92
C SER A 360 18.56 17.72 -0.17
N VAL A 361 19.07 16.55 -0.54
CA VAL A 361 20.25 15.90 0.06
C VAL A 361 21.31 15.55 -0.99
N ALA A 362 21.19 16.04 -2.22
CA ALA A 362 22.08 15.67 -3.32
C ALA A 362 23.54 16.07 -3.05
N ASP A 363 23.76 17.14 -2.30
CA ASP A 363 25.08 17.63 -1.86
C ASP A 363 25.83 16.65 -0.95
N LEU A 364 25.11 15.78 -0.22
CA LEU A 364 25.70 14.76 0.65
C LEU A 364 26.23 13.54 -0.12
N ARG A 365 25.83 13.34 -1.38
CA ARG A 365 26.14 12.12 -2.15
C ARG A 365 27.65 11.84 -2.25
N PRO A 366 28.55 12.81 -2.52
CA PRO A 366 29.98 12.54 -2.59
C PRO A 366 30.58 12.02 -1.28
N GLU A 367 30.17 12.58 -0.14
CA GLU A 367 30.61 12.12 1.19
C GLU A 367 30.13 10.69 1.46
N ILE A 368 28.83 10.43 1.23
CA ILE A 368 28.21 9.13 1.46
C ILE A 368 28.83 8.06 0.54
N ALA A 369 29.00 8.37 -0.75
CA ALA A 369 29.61 7.44 -1.70
C ALA A 369 31.06 7.10 -1.32
N SER A 370 31.83 8.07 -0.83
CA SER A 370 33.19 7.82 -0.32
C SER A 370 33.16 6.90 0.90
N ALA A 371 32.30 7.17 1.89
CA ALA A 371 32.18 6.34 3.09
C ALA A 371 31.72 4.92 2.76
N VAL A 372 30.79 4.76 1.82
CA VAL A 372 30.34 3.45 1.33
C VAL A 372 31.47 2.72 0.59
N ALA A 373 32.28 3.41 -0.21
CA ALA A 373 33.41 2.80 -0.90
C ALA A 373 34.45 2.26 0.10
N ASP A 374 34.73 3.00 1.18
CA ASP A 374 35.62 2.55 2.25
C ASP A 374 35.08 1.29 2.95
N VAL A 375 33.76 1.25 3.21
CA VAL A 375 33.09 0.05 3.74
C VAL A 375 33.18 -1.13 2.77
N ALA A 376 32.92 -0.90 1.47
CA ALA A 376 32.97 -1.94 0.46
C ALA A 376 34.38 -2.55 0.32
N ALA A 377 35.42 -1.72 0.45
CA ALA A 377 36.82 -2.12 0.43
C ALA A 377 37.27 -2.87 1.70
N ALA A 378 36.55 -2.75 2.82
CA ALA A 378 36.87 -3.47 4.04
C ALA A 378 36.65 -5.00 3.87
N PRO A 379 37.50 -5.83 4.52
CA PRO A 379 37.28 -7.27 4.59
C PRO A 379 35.89 -7.62 5.09
N SER A 380 35.27 -8.67 4.56
CA SER A 380 33.86 -9.04 4.82
C SER A 380 33.49 -9.08 6.31
N GLU A 381 34.37 -9.62 7.13
CA GLU A 381 34.26 -9.77 8.58
C GLU A 381 34.38 -8.46 9.36
N LYS A 382 34.90 -7.40 8.74
CA LYS A 382 35.03 -6.05 9.32
C LYS A 382 33.99 -5.06 8.78
N ARG A 383 33.22 -5.43 7.75
CA ARG A 383 32.25 -4.53 7.12
C ARG A 383 31.18 -4.04 8.08
N GLN A 384 30.70 -4.90 8.99
CA GLN A 384 29.71 -4.48 9.99
C GLN A 384 30.27 -3.39 10.93
N ALA A 385 31.49 -3.58 11.42
CA ALA A 385 32.16 -2.57 12.25
C ALA A 385 32.39 -1.27 11.46
N ALA A 386 32.84 -1.37 10.20
CA ALA A 386 33.03 -0.20 9.33
C ALA A 386 31.71 0.56 9.07
N LEU A 387 30.60 -0.16 8.81
CA LEU A 387 29.26 0.44 8.68
C LEU A 387 28.84 1.17 9.96
N ALA A 388 29.11 0.59 11.12
CA ALA A 388 28.81 1.19 12.42
C ALA A 388 29.64 2.46 12.64
N GLU A 389 30.95 2.40 12.42
CA GLU A 389 31.88 3.52 12.60
C GLU A 389 31.60 4.68 11.64
N ALA A 390 31.19 4.38 10.40
CA ALA A 390 30.78 5.38 9.42
C ALA A 390 29.37 5.98 9.68
N GLY A 391 28.64 5.45 10.68
CA GLY A 391 27.25 5.82 10.96
C GLY A 391 26.26 5.38 9.87
N LEU A 392 26.66 4.46 8.98
CA LEU A 392 25.85 3.98 7.86
C LEU A 392 24.99 2.77 8.24
N LEU A 393 25.30 2.07 9.35
CA LEU A 393 24.50 0.93 9.80
C LEU A 393 23.09 1.37 10.24
N ALA A 394 23.02 2.29 11.20
CA ALA A 394 21.80 2.87 11.73
C ALA A 394 21.77 4.40 11.53
N PRO A 395 21.62 4.89 10.29
CA PRO A 395 21.88 6.28 9.95
C PRO A 395 20.95 7.27 10.66
N HIS A 396 19.69 6.90 10.93
CA HIS A 396 18.75 7.74 11.68
C HIS A 396 19.04 7.83 13.18
N TRP A 397 19.90 6.98 13.74
CA TRP A 397 20.25 7.07 15.16
C TRP A 397 21.07 8.34 15.43
N PRO A 398 20.99 8.90 16.66
CA PRO A 398 21.72 10.10 17.01
C PRO A 398 23.24 9.88 16.90
N ARG A 399 23.97 10.97 16.60
CA ARG A 399 25.43 10.99 16.69
C ARG A 399 25.87 10.69 18.14
N PRO A 400 26.99 9.97 18.36
CA PRO A 400 27.92 9.44 17.35
C PRO A 400 27.57 8.04 16.81
N TYR A 401 26.43 7.45 17.22
CA TYR A 401 26.07 6.06 16.89
C TYR A 401 25.38 5.88 15.53
N GLY A 402 24.97 7.00 14.94
CA GLY A 402 24.50 7.14 13.57
C GLY A 402 24.83 8.54 13.07
N ARG A 403 24.07 9.01 12.09
CA ARG A 403 24.28 10.33 11.46
C ARG A 403 23.26 11.38 11.91
N ALA A 404 22.23 10.95 12.66
CA ALA A 404 20.97 11.67 12.83
C ALA A 404 20.30 11.97 11.48
N ALA A 405 20.44 11.04 10.52
CA ALA A 405 19.98 11.20 9.15
C ALA A 405 18.46 11.31 9.09
N GLY A 406 17.97 12.36 8.42
CA GLY A 406 16.57 12.47 8.04
C GLY A 406 16.20 11.41 6.98
N PRO A 407 14.89 11.20 6.71
CA PRO A 407 14.44 10.19 5.76
C PRO A 407 15.09 10.26 4.37
N ALA A 408 15.28 11.47 3.82
CA ALA A 408 15.92 11.66 2.52
C ALA A 408 17.40 11.22 2.51
N GLU A 409 18.16 11.58 3.54
CA GLU A 409 19.56 11.14 3.68
C GLU A 409 19.65 9.62 3.86
N GLN A 410 18.72 8.99 4.59
CA GLN A 410 18.68 7.53 4.71
C GLN A 410 18.46 6.84 3.36
N LEU A 411 17.53 7.33 2.54
CA LEU A 411 17.29 6.81 1.19
C LEU A 411 18.52 6.99 0.28
N LEU A 412 19.22 8.12 0.40
CA LEU A 412 20.46 8.36 -0.33
C LEU A 412 21.56 7.37 0.09
N ILE A 413 21.71 7.11 1.39
CA ILE A 413 22.62 6.09 1.93
C ILE A 413 22.27 4.72 1.36
N ASP A 414 20.98 4.35 1.36
CA ASP A 414 20.52 3.08 0.79
C ASP A 414 20.81 2.96 -0.71
N GLN A 415 20.66 4.05 -1.48
CA GLN A 415 21.03 4.06 -2.91
C GLN A 415 22.52 3.79 -3.11
N GLU A 416 23.40 4.44 -2.34
CA GLU A 416 24.84 4.26 -2.49
C GLU A 416 25.31 2.89 -1.99
N LEU A 417 24.75 2.38 -0.89
CA LEU A 417 25.00 1.01 -0.40
C LEU A 417 24.60 -0.04 -1.45
N ALA A 418 23.43 0.11 -2.08
CA ALA A 418 22.96 -0.80 -3.12
C ALA A 418 23.87 -0.75 -4.37
N LYS A 419 24.30 0.44 -4.81
CA LYS A 419 25.25 0.59 -5.93
C LYS A 419 26.59 -0.10 -5.68
N ALA A 420 27.04 -0.15 -4.42
CA ALA A 420 28.29 -0.77 -4.01
C ALA A 420 28.15 -2.25 -3.62
N ASP A 421 26.96 -2.85 -3.77
CA ASP A 421 26.66 -4.22 -3.33
C ASP A 421 26.98 -4.46 -1.84
N VAL A 422 26.73 -3.43 -1.01
CA VAL A 422 26.92 -3.49 0.45
C VAL A 422 25.57 -3.70 1.12
N THR A 423 25.41 -4.88 1.73
CA THR A 423 24.22 -5.21 2.54
C THR A 423 24.45 -4.85 4.01
N ARG A 424 23.47 -4.18 4.64
CA ARG A 424 23.49 -3.93 6.08
C ARG A 424 23.11 -5.21 6.85
N PRO A 425 23.86 -5.61 7.88
CA PRO A 425 23.48 -6.72 8.73
C PRO A 425 22.23 -6.39 9.54
N ASP A 426 21.38 -7.39 9.76
CA ASP A 426 20.21 -7.27 10.62
C ASP A 426 20.60 -7.39 12.10
N LEU A 427 20.31 -6.36 12.89
CA LEU A 427 20.51 -6.35 14.34
C LEU A 427 19.43 -7.12 15.10
N VAL A 428 18.38 -7.61 14.40
CA VAL A 428 17.25 -8.35 14.97
C VAL A 428 16.64 -7.58 16.14
N ILE A 429 16.65 -8.14 17.36
CA ILE A 429 16.12 -7.50 18.56
C ILE A 429 16.88 -6.20 18.90
N GLY A 430 18.14 -6.08 18.47
CA GLY A 430 18.94 -4.88 18.63
C GLY A 430 18.31 -3.65 17.98
N TRP A 431 17.56 -3.80 16.88
CA TRP A 431 16.89 -2.69 16.18
C TRP A 431 15.85 -1.97 17.03
N TRP A 432 15.32 -2.59 18.08
CA TRP A 432 14.36 -1.95 18.98
C TRP A 432 14.82 -1.89 20.43
N ALA A 433 15.71 -2.77 20.86
CA ALA A 433 16.33 -2.68 22.18
C ALA A 433 17.20 -1.42 22.29
N VAL A 434 18.08 -1.19 21.30
CA VAL A 434 19.09 -0.13 21.36
C VAL A 434 18.47 1.28 21.28
N PRO A 435 17.48 1.59 20.42
CA PRO A 435 16.81 2.89 20.46
C PRO A 435 16.17 3.21 21.81
N THR A 436 15.64 2.19 22.50
CA THR A 436 15.07 2.37 23.85
C THR A 436 16.16 2.75 24.86
N ILE A 437 17.36 2.15 24.75
CA ILE A 437 18.51 2.50 25.59
C ILE A 437 19.05 3.89 25.25
N LEU A 438 19.14 4.24 23.96
CA LEU A 438 19.56 5.57 23.53
C LEU A 438 18.65 6.69 24.04
N GLU A 439 17.33 6.44 24.10
CA GLU A 439 16.36 7.46 24.52
C GLU A 439 16.16 7.52 26.04
N HIS A 440 16.19 6.37 26.74
CA HIS A 440 15.81 6.29 28.16
C HIS A 440 16.91 5.76 29.08
N GLY A 441 18.03 5.29 28.54
CA GLY A 441 19.13 4.71 29.29
C GLY A 441 20.08 5.75 29.89
N SER A 442 20.91 5.30 30.82
CA SER A 442 22.02 6.11 31.36
C SER A 442 23.19 6.17 30.38
N ALA A 443 24.14 7.09 30.63
CA ALA A 443 25.35 7.21 29.81
C ALA A 443 26.18 5.91 29.83
N GLU A 444 26.26 5.26 30.99
CA GLU A 444 26.98 4.00 31.19
C GLU A 444 26.30 2.85 30.42
N GLN A 445 24.98 2.78 30.45
CA GLN A 445 24.22 1.80 29.64
C GLN A 445 24.45 2.03 28.14
N ILE A 446 24.44 3.29 27.70
CA ILE A 446 24.68 3.62 26.30
C ILE A 446 26.10 3.19 25.87
N GLU A 447 27.12 3.54 26.66
CA GLU A 447 28.52 3.18 26.40
C GLU A 447 28.73 1.67 26.35
N GLN A 448 28.09 0.93 27.28
CA GLN A 448 28.21 -0.52 27.38
C GLN A 448 27.52 -1.26 26.22
N PHE A 449 26.31 -0.85 25.84
CA PHE A 449 25.44 -1.66 24.99
C PHE A 449 25.41 -1.23 23.52
N VAL A 450 25.46 0.07 23.24
CA VAL A 450 25.20 0.59 21.88
C VAL A 450 26.32 0.24 20.89
N PRO A 451 27.61 0.56 21.16
CA PRO A 451 28.68 0.31 20.20
C PRO A 451 28.88 -1.18 19.92
N ALA A 452 28.84 -2.00 20.97
CA ALA A 452 29.03 -3.44 20.86
C ALA A 452 27.90 -4.11 20.07
N THR A 453 26.65 -3.63 20.21
CA THR A 453 25.53 -4.13 19.40
C THR A 453 25.69 -3.74 17.93
N LEU A 454 26.04 -2.48 17.63
CA LEU A 454 26.27 -2.02 16.25
C LEU A 454 27.38 -2.83 15.55
N ARG A 455 28.46 -3.18 16.26
CA ARG A 455 29.54 -4.03 15.74
C ARG A 455 29.19 -5.52 15.63
N GLY A 456 28.02 -5.95 16.11
CA GLY A 456 27.59 -7.35 16.09
C GLY A 456 28.17 -8.21 17.21
N GLU A 457 28.79 -7.60 18.23
CA GLU A 457 29.40 -8.28 19.37
C GLU A 457 28.35 -8.71 20.41
N LEU A 458 27.22 -8.01 20.47
CA LEU A 458 26.09 -8.35 21.35
C LEU A 458 24.86 -8.77 20.55
N SER A 459 24.23 -9.83 21.02
CA SER A 459 22.97 -10.36 20.51
C SER A 459 21.90 -10.27 21.59
N TRP A 460 20.66 -10.06 21.17
CA TRP A 460 19.57 -9.68 22.05
C TRP A 460 18.37 -10.64 21.91
N CYS A 461 17.62 -10.83 22.99
CA CYS A 461 16.30 -11.46 22.98
C CYS A 461 15.25 -10.56 23.64
N GLN A 462 13.97 -10.75 23.30
CA GLN A 462 12.86 -9.98 23.88
C GLN A 462 12.06 -10.83 24.87
N LEU A 463 12.01 -10.38 26.13
CA LEU A 463 11.41 -11.08 27.27
C LEU A 463 10.12 -10.39 27.71
N PHE A 464 9.20 -10.19 26.77
CA PHE A 464 7.95 -9.46 27.00
C PHE A 464 6.80 -10.42 27.31
N SER A 465 6.43 -11.24 26.32
CA SER A 465 5.29 -12.14 26.35
C SER A 465 5.38 -13.21 27.45
N GLU A 466 4.23 -13.50 28.05
CA GLU A 466 4.04 -14.53 29.07
C GLU A 466 2.87 -15.46 28.67
N PRO A 467 2.77 -16.69 29.21
CA PRO A 467 1.65 -17.58 28.91
C PRO A 467 0.27 -16.94 29.13
N GLY A 468 0.16 -16.04 30.12
CA GLY A 468 -1.07 -15.29 30.42
C GLY A 468 -1.11 -13.85 29.88
N ALA A 469 -0.08 -13.38 29.18
CA ALA A 469 0.04 -11.99 28.72
C ALA A 469 0.77 -11.90 27.37
N GLY A 470 0.01 -11.94 26.27
CA GLY A 470 0.48 -11.67 24.90
C GLY A 470 -0.07 -10.34 24.38
N SER A 471 -1.27 -10.36 23.76
CA SER A 471 -1.91 -9.15 23.23
C SER A 471 -2.25 -8.11 24.32
N ASP A 472 -2.67 -8.54 25.53
CA ASP A 472 -2.75 -7.66 26.72
C ASP A 472 -1.44 -7.74 27.50
N LEU A 473 -0.34 -7.31 26.87
CA LEU A 473 1.01 -7.37 27.45
C LEU A 473 1.10 -6.72 28.84
N ALA A 474 0.29 -5.69 29.10
CA ALA A 474 0.27 -5.01 30.39
C ALA A 474 -0.24 -5.88 31.56
N ALA A 475 -0.86 -7.03 31.27
CA ALA A 475 -1.28 -8.02 32.27
C ALA A 475 -0.15 -8.96 32.74
N LEU A 476 1.10 -8.71 32.32
CA LEU A 476 2.27 -9.48 32.74
C LEU A 476 2.40 -9.60 34.26
N ARG A 477 2.92 -10.75 34.70
CA ARG A 477 3.00 -11.22 36.09
C ARG A 477 4.41 -11.58 36.55
N THR A 478 5.41 -11.68 35.66
CA THR A 478 6.82 -11.79 36.08
C THR A 478 7.12 -10.68 37.07
N LYS A 479 7.53 -11.01 38.29
CA LYS A 479 7.72 -10.05 39.37
C LYS A 479 9.19 -9.71 39.53
N ALA A 480 9.47 -8.47 39.94
CA ALA A 480 10.79 -8.02 40.35
C ALA A 480 10.66 -7.42 41.75
N VAL A 481 11.36 -7.99 42.73
CA VAL A 481 11.33 -7.55 44.14
C VAL A 481 12.69 -7.01 44.53
N ARG A 482 12.74 -5.91 45.29
CA ARG A 482 13.98 -5.32 45.79
C ARG A 482 14.83 -6.35 46.55
N ALA A 483 16.13 -6.36 46.26
CA ALA A 483 17.10 -7.26 46.89
C ALA A 483 18.50 -6.64 46.92
N GLU A 484 19.36 -7.19 47.77
CA GLU A 484 20.81 -7.00 47.72
C GLU A 484 21.45 -8.20 47.02
N GLY A 485 22.48 -7.95 46.23
CA GLY A 485 23.28 -8.97 45.57
C GLY A 485 24.73 -8.52 45.43
N GLU A 486 25.53 -9.28 44.69
CA GLU A 486 26.93 -8.96 44.43
C GLU A 486 27.10 -8.52 42.97
N SER A 487 27.88 -7.47 42.74
CA SER A 487 28.30 -7.05 41.41
C SER A 487 29.28 -8.06 40.80
N ALA A 488 29.59 -7.92 39.51
CA ALA A 488 30.65 -8.72 38.87
C ALA A 488 32.03 -8.56 39.53
N SER A 489 32.26 -7.49 40.28
CA SER A 489 33.48 -7.23 41.07
C SER A 489 33.40 -7.72 42.53
N GLY A 490 32.34 -8.44 42.91
CA GLY A 490 32.14 -8.98 44.26
C GLY A 490 31.71 -7.93 45.31
N THR A 491 31.23 -6.76 44.88
CA THR A 491 30.78 -5.69 45.78
C THR A 491 29.27 -5.81 46.00
N LYS A 492 28.81 -5.64 47.24
CA LYS A 492 27.36 -5.62 47.51
C LYS A 492 26.69 -4.43 46.84
N VAL A 493 25.67 -4.71 46.03
CA VAL A 493 24.91 -3.69 45.29
C VAL A 493 23.41 -3.92 45.48
N SER A 494 22.66 -2.81 45.43
CA SER A 494 21.20 -2.85 45.40
C SER A 494 20.70 -3.25 44.02
N GLY A 495 19.57 -3.96 43.99
CA GLY A 495 18.95 -4.40 42.75
C GLY A 495 17.63 -5.08 42.99
N TRP A 496 17.36 -6.09 42.16
CA TRP A 496 16.08 -6.76 42.05
C TRP A 496 16.26 -8.26 41.87
N LYS A 497 15.40 -9.07 42.47
CA LYS A 497 15.24 -10.49 42.15
C LYS A 497 14.01 -10.67 41.28
N LEU A 498 14.22 -11.24 40.10
CA LEU A 498 13.17 -11.53 39.14
C LEU A 498 12.72 -12.99 39.29
N THR A 499 11.41 -13.20 39.40
CA THR A 499 10.79 -14.53 39.39
C THR A 499 9.63 -14.53 38.39
N GLY A 500 9.60 -15.50 37.49
CA GLY A 500 8.51 -15.61 36.52
C GLY A 500 8.83 -16.47 35.32
N GLN A 501 7.99 -16.36 34.29
CA GLN A 501 8.11 -17.11 33.06
C GLN A 501 7.78 -16.21 31.87
N LYS A 502 8.65 -16.26 30.87
CA LYS A 502 8.46 -15.70 29.54
C LYS A 502 8.31 -16.82 28.53
N VAL A 503 7.65 -16.53 27.42
CA VAL A 503 7.40 -17.48 26.34
C VAL A 503 7.40 -16.77 24.99
N TRP A 504 7.65 -17.53 23.92
CA TRP A 504 7.84 -17.03 22.55
C TRP A 504 9.09 -16.16 22.39
N THR A 505 10.10 -16.35 23.26
CA THR A 505 11.35 -15.59 23.19
C THR A 505 12.24 -16.17 22.11
N SER A 506 12.32 -15.46 20.97
CA SER A 506 13.19 -15.83 19.86
C SER A 506 14.67 -15.83 20.27
N ALA A 507 15.38 -16.91 19.90
CA ALA A 507 16.83 -17.06 20.05
C ALA A 507 17.39 -16.83 21.47
N ALA A 508 16.58 -17.02 22.53
CA ALA A 508 16.99 -16.80 23.91
C ALA A 508 18.28 -17.54 24.28
N GLN A 509 18.44 -18.77 23.79
CA GLN A 509 19.59 -19.63 24.02
C GLN A 509 20.89 -19.15 23.34
N LYS A 510 20.79 -18.22 22.39
CA LYS A 510 21.91 -17.62 21.64
C LYS A 510 22.13 -16.15 22.00
N ALA A 511 21.24 -15.56 22.79
CA ALA A 511 21.29 -14.15 23.14
C ALA A 511 22.29 -13.91 24.27
N HIS A 512 23.05 -12.82 24.18
CA HIS A 512 23.87 -12.34 25.29
C HIS A 512 23.01 -11.61 26.32
N TRP A 513 22.09 -10.78 25.83
CA TRP A 513 21.25 -9.91 26.66
C TRP A 513 19.77 -10.04 26.32
N GLY A 514 18.93 -9.75 27.31
CA GLY A 514 17.47 -9.73 27.17
C GLY A 514 16.88 -8.41 27.62
N VAL A 515 15.95 -7.86 26.83
CA VAL A 515 15.11 -6.73 27.28
C VAL A 515 13.84 -7.28 27.93
N CYS A 516 13.68 -7.05 29.22
CA CYS A 516 12.65 -7.70 30.03
C CYS A 516 11.70 -6.70 30.68
N LEU A 517 10.41 -7.01 30.66
CA LEU A 517 9.39 -6.30 31.44
C LEU A 517 8.98 -7.13 32.63
N ALA A 518 9.04 -6.54 33.82
CA ALA A 518 8.58 -7.18 35.06
C ALA A 518 7.77 -6.22 35.93
N ARG A 519 6.84 -6.80 36.69
CA ARG A 519 5.99 -6.15 37.68
C ARG A 519 6.82 -5.81 38.91
N THR A 520 7.01 -4.53 39.17
CA THR A 520 7.67 -4.00 40.38
C THR A 520 6.68 -3.47 41.40
N ASP A 521 5.47 -3.10 40.97
CA ASP A 521 4.37 -2.69 41.84
C ASP A 521 3.08 -3.44 41.43
N PRO A 522 2.64 -4.45 42.21
CA PRO A 522 1.43 -5.23 41.94
C PRO A 522 0.13 -4.47 42.26
N ASP A 523 0.19 -3.42 43.08
CA ASP A 523 -0.98 -2.66 43.54
C ASP A 523 -1.25 -1.44 42.64
N ALA A 524 -0.26 -1.00 41.85
CA ALA A 524 -0.43 0.04 40.85
C ALA A 524 -1.33 -0.40 39.67
N PRO A 525 -1.99 0.55 38.98
CA PRO A 525 -2.68 0.27 37.72
C PRO A 525 -1.77 -0.47 36.73
N LYS A 526 -2.33 -1.38 35.92
CA LYS A 526 -1.55 -2.34 35.11
C LYS A 526 -0.40 -1.75 34.29
N HIS A 527 -0.55 -0.55 33.76
CA HIS A 527 0.48 0.15 32.96
C HIS A 527 1.52 0.93 33.79
N LYS A 528 1.27 1.15 35.09
CA LYS A 528 2.07 2.00 36.00
C LYS A 528 2.86 1.20 37.05
N GLY A 529 2.87 -0.13 36.95
CA GLY A 529 3.61 -1.00 37.89
C GLY A 529 4.67 -1.86 37.21
N ILE A 530 5.05 -1.52 35.97
CA ILE A 530 5.97 -2.30 35.14
C ILE A 530 7.31 -1.57 35.08
N THR A 531 8.42 -2.29 35.17
CA THR A 531 9.78 -1.76 35.00
C THR A 531 10.49 -2.49 33.86
N TYR A 532 11.40 -1.78 33.19
CA TYR A 532 12.20 -2.27 32.06
C TYR A 532 13.61 -2.64 32.55
N PHE A 533 14.04 -3.87 32.29
CA PHE A 533 15.32 -4.42 32.74
C PHE A 533 16.16 -4.93 31.57
N LEU A 534 17.48 -4.78 31.68
CA LEU A 534 18.46 -5.49 30.86
C LEU A 534 18.95 -6.72 31.62
N ILE A 535 18.83 -7.91 31.03
CA ILE A 535 19.13 -9.19 31.68
C ILE A 535 20.31 -9.86 30.98
N ASP A 536 21.39 -10.19 31.70
CA ASP A 536 22.42 -11.09 31.15
C ASP A 536 21.81 -12.50 31.10
N MET A 537 21.69 -13.06 29.90
CA MET A 537 21.02 -14.35 29.68
C MET A 537 21.80 -15.55 30.24
N ARG A 538 23.02 -15.33 30.73
CA ARG A 538 23.85 -16.33 31.43
C ARG A 538 23.74 -16.23 32.95
N SER A 539 22.92 -15.31 33.46
CA SER A 539 22.75 -15.11 34.91
C SER A 539 22.28 -16.41 35.59
N PRO A 540 22.85 -16.77 36.75
CA PRO A 540 22.36 -17.90 37.53
C PRO A 540 20.86 -17.75 37.86
N GLY A 541 20.11 -18.85 37.76
CA GLY A 541 18.65 -18.86 37.96
C GLY A 541 17.82 -18.67 36.69
N ILE A 542 18.45 -18.43 35.53
CA ILE A 542 17.77 -18.48 34.23
C ILE A 542 17.76 -19.92 33.71
N VAL A 543 16.56 -20.42 33.38
CA VAL A 543 16.39 -21.71 32.68
C VAL A 543 15.70 -21.45 31.35
N ILE A 544 16.37 -21.81 30.25
CA ILE A 544 15.84 -21.67 28.89
C ILE A 544 15.39 -23.04 28.40
N ARG A 545 14.15 -23.14 27.92
CA ARG A 545 13.59 -24.36 27.31
C ARG A 545 13.19 -24.06 25.87
N PRO A 546 13.89 -24.60 24.87
CA PRO A 546 13.50 -24.44 23.48
C PRO A 546 12.13 -25.05 23.19
N LEU A 547 11.37 -24.40 22.31
CA LEU A 547 10.06 -24.85 21.84
C LEU A 547 10.20 -25.31 20.39
N ARG A 548 9.93 -26.59 20.17
CA ARG A 548 9.92 -27.15 18.81
C ARG A 548 8.70 -26.65 18.05
N GLU A 549 8.93 -25.92 16.96
CA GLU A 549 7.89 -25.28 16.16
C GLU A 549 7.44 -26.14 14.97
N ILE A 550 6.49 -25.62 14.17
CA ILE A 550 5.85 -26.38 13.08
C ILE A 550 6.84 -26.84 12.00
N THR A 551 7.95 -26.13 11.82
CA THR A 551 9.04 -26.52 10.91
C THR A 551 9.88 -27.67 11.45
N GLY A 552 9.78 -27.95 12.76
CA GLY A 552 10.66 -28.86 13.47
C GLY A 552 11.87 -28.18 14.13
N ASP A 553 12.11 -26.90 13.85
CA ASP A 553 13.17 -26.09 14.47
C ASP A 553 12.82 -25.65 15.89
N GLU A 554 13.78 -25.05 16.59
CA GLU A 554 13.66 -24.56 17.97
C GLU A 554 14.05 -23.08 18.08
N LEU A 555 13.43 -22.22 17.26
CA LEU A 555 13.72 -20.77 17.28
C LEU A 555 13.16 -20.06 18.51
N PHE A 556 12.02 -20.51 19.04
CA PHE A 556 11.36 -19.92 20.20
C PHE A 556 11.71 -20.65 21.50
N ASN A 557 11.63 -19.95 22.64
CA ASN A 557 11.94 -20.51 23.94
C ASN A 557 10.92 -20.08 25.00
N GLU A 558 10.73 -20.93 25.99
CA GLU A 558 10.32 -20.52 27.33
C GLU A 558 11.56 -20.11 28.13
N VAL A 559 11.45 -19.04 28.91
CA VAL A 559 12.52 -18.57 29.78
C VAL A 559 11.95 -18.42 31.19
N PHE A 560 12.51 -19.18 32.13
CA PHE A 560 12.12 -19.15 33.53
C PHE A 560 13.15 -18.37 34.32
N PHE A 561 12.66 -17.48 35.18
CA PHE A 561 13.48 -16.77 36.16
C PHE A 561 13.18 -17.33 37.55
N ASP A 562 14.21 -17.87 38.19
CA ASP A 562 14.19 -18.28 39.59
C ASP A 562 15.13 -17.39 40.41
N ASP A 563 14.57 -16.37 41.06
CA ASP A 563 15.28 -15.38 41.89
C ASP A 563 16.53 -14.76 41.24
N VAL A 564 16.45 -14.51 39.93
CA VAL A 564 17.55 -13.96 39.13
C VAL A 564 17.84 -12.54 39.58
N PHE A 565 19.06 -12.29 40.06
CA PHE A 565 19.48 -10.97 40.53
C PHE A 565 19.84 -10.05 39.37
N VAL A 566 19.31 -8.83 39.39
CA VAL A 566 19.57 -7.77 38.41
C VAL A 566 19.93 -6.49 39.19
N PRO A 567 21.16 -5.97 39.09
CA PRO A 567 21.57 -4.74 39.77
C PRO A 567 20.79 -3.52 39.26
N ASP A 568 20.69 -2.47 40.08
CA ASP A 568 19.97 -1.24 39.75
C ASP A 568 20.46 -0.55 38.48
N GLU A 569 21.75 -0.66 38.17
CA GLU A 569 22.36 -0.11 36.95
C GLU A 569 21.84 -0.75 35.65
N LEU A 570 21.15 -1.89 35.73
CA LEU A 570 20.50 -2.55 34.59
C LEU A 570 18.99 -2.29 34.52
N VAL A 571 18.46 -1.40 35.35
CA VAL A 571 17.12 -0.82 35.18
C VAL A 571 17.21 0.32 34.17
N VAL A 572 16.42 0.28 33.11
CA VAL A 572 16.37 1.36 32.10
C VAL A 572 15.28 2.35 32.48
N GLY A 573 15.62 3.63 32.51
CA GLY A 573 14.70 4.69 32.89
C GLY A 573 14.27 4.61 34.37
N GLN A 574 13.01 4.96 34.64
CA GLN A 574 12.47 4.98 36.01
C GLN A 574 11.72 3.67 36.35
N VAL A 575 11.88 3.22 37.59
CA VAL A 575 11.04 2.16 38.17
C VAL A 575 9.57 2.53 38.01
N ASN A 576 8.73 1.55 37.65
CA ASN A 576 7.30 1.66 37.40
C ASN A 576 6.88 2.40 36.11
N ASP A 577 7.84 2.89 35.30
CA ASP A 577 7.59 3.57 34.01
C ASP A 577 7.93 2.72 32.78
N GLY A 578 8.14 1.41 32.96
CA GLY A 578 8.54 0.47 31.90
C GLY A 578 7.52 0.33 30.77
N TRP A 579 6.24 0.64 30.98
CA TRP A 579 5.24 0.60 29.90
C TRP A 579 5.49 1.67 28.83
N ARG A 580 5.98 2.85 29.22
CA ARG A 580 6.35 3.90 28.25
C ARG A 580 7.50 3.43 27.37
N LEU A 581 8.54 2.85 27.97
CA LEU A 581 9.69 2.28 27.28
C LEU A 581 9.29 1.11 26.38
N ALA A 582 8.41 0.22 26.84
CA ALA A 582 7.87 -0.86 26.01
C ALA A 582 7.18 -0.34 24.74
N ARG A 583 6.47 0.79 24.81
CA ARG A 583 5.89 1.43 23.62
C ARG A 583 6.96 1.98 22.68
N THR A 584 8.06 2.54 23.19
CA THR A 584 9.22 2.92 22.36
C THR A 584 9.80 1.70 21.65
N THR A 585 10.03 0.60 22.37
CA THR A 585 10.53 -0.66 21.79
C THR A 585 9.60 -1.18 20.68
N LEU A 586 8.31 -1.30 20.97
CA LEU A 586 7.31 -1.82 20.02
C LEU A 586 7.02 -0.87 18.85
N ALA A 587 7.29 0.43 19.01
CA ALA A 587 7.22 1.39 17.90
C ALA A 587 8.39 1.15 16.94
N ASN A 588 9.62 0.99 17.44
CA ASN A 588 10.81 0.75 16.62
C ASN A 588 10.79 -0.61 15.91
N GLU A 589 10.17 -1.65 16.50
CA GLU A 589 9.94 -2.94 15.82
C GLU A 589 9.17 -2.78 14.49
N ARG A 590 8.34 -1.73 14.36
CA ARG A 590 7.49 -1.49 13.19
C ARG A 590 8.15 -0.61 12.12
N VAL A 591 9.36 -0.09 12.38
CA VAL A 591 10.06 0.89 11.53
C VAL A 591 11.05 0.20 10.58
N ALA A 592 11.00 -1.14 10.43
CA ALA A 592 11.79 -1.83 9.41
C ALA A 592 11.49 -1.24 8.03
N MET A 593 12.39 -0.38 7.54
CA MET A 593 12.31 0.25 6.23
C MET A 593 12.42 -0.85 5.17
N ALA A 594 11.53 -0.80 4.20
CA ALA A 594 11.55 -1.72 3.08
C ALA A 594 12.83 -1.54 2.26
N GLN A 595 13.54 -2.64 2.03
CA GLN A 595 14.64 -2.74 1.08
C GLN A 595 14.35 -3.88 0.11
N GLY A 596 14.68 -3.69 -1.18
CA GLY A 596 14.54 -4.74 -2.19
C GLY A 596 14.36 -4.19 -3.60
N THR A 597 14.28 -5.09 -4.58
CA THR A 597 13.92 -4.77 -5.96
C THR A 597 12.48 -4.26 -6.07
N ALA A 598 12.05 -3.82 -7.26
CA ALA A 598 10.68 -3.36 -7.53
C ALA A 598 9.59 -4.37 -7.12
N LEU A 599 9.91 -5.67 -7.10
CA LEU A 599 9.03 -6.76 -6.66
C LEU A 599 9.44 -7.37 -5.30
N GLY A 600 10.53 -6.89 -4.70
CA GLY A 600 11.18 -7.50 -3.57
C GLY A 600 11.92 -8.80 -3.91
N ASN A 601 12.99 -9.08 -3.17
CA ASN A 601 13.87 -10.22 -3.42
C ASN A 601 13.15 -11.58 -3.49
N PRO A 602 12.18 -11.89 -2.60
CA PRO A 602 11.47 -13.18 -2.66
C PRO A 602 10.68 -13.40 -3.95
N MET A 603 10.14 -12.35 -4.56
CA MET A 603 9.42 -12.47 -5.84
C MET A 603 10.38 -12.75 -6.98
N GLU A 604 11.53 -12.04 -7.01
CA GLU A 604 12.55 -12.25 -8.03
C GLU A 604 13.15 -13.65 -7.96
N GLU A 605 13.30 -14.20 -6.75
CA GLU A 605 13.68 -15.60 -6.58
C GLU A 605 12.65 -16.57 -7.14
N LEU A 606 11.35 -16.34 -6.86
CA LEU A 606 10.29 -17.14 -7.44
C LEU A 606 10.33 -17.07 -8.97
N LEU A 607 10.40 -15.87 -9.56
CA LEU A 607 10.44 -15.67 -11.01
C LEU A 607 11.65 -16.39 -11.65
N ARG A 608 12.82 -16.36 -11.02
CA ARG A 608 13.99 -17.14 -11.46
C ARG A 608 13.75 -18.64 -11.37
N ALA A 609 13.11 -19.11 -10.30
CA ALA A 609 12.84 -20.53 -10.10
C ALA A 609 11.80 -21.09 -11.07
N VAL A 610 10.86 -20.26 -11.54
CA VAL A 610 9.74 -20.69 -12.38
C VAL A 610 9.82 -20.25 -13.84
N GLY A 611 10.92 -19.60 -14.24
CA GLY A 611 11.04 -18.99 -15.57
C GLY A 611 10.84 -19.96 -16.75
N GLU A 612 11.13 -21.25 -16.53
CA GLU A 612 10.99 -22.32 -17.53
C GLU A 612 9.69 -23.15 -17.36
N LEU A 613 8.85 -22.83 -16.37
CA LEU A 613 7.60 -23.57 -16.13
C LEU A 613 6.48 -23.05 -17.03
N GLU A 614 5.75 -23.99 -17.65
CA GLU A 614 4.49 -23.68 -18.30
C GLU A 614 3.37 -23.63 -17.26
N PHE A 615 2.68 -22.48 -17.20
CA PHE A 615 1.54 -22.29 -16.33
C PHE A 615 0.22 -22.38 -17.08
N ASP A 616 -0.75 -23.08 -16.49
CA ASP A 616 -2.13 -22.99 -16.96
C ASP A 616 -2.76 -21.62 -16.65
N GLY A 617 -3.98 -21.38 -17.14
CA GLY A 617 -4.66 -20.10 -16.95
C GLY A 617 -4.94 -19.73 -15.49
N ALA A 618 -5.12 -20.71 -14.60
CA ALA A 618 -5.35 -20.46 -13.18
C ALA A 618 -4.05 -20.13 -12.45
N GLN A 619 -2.96 -20.83 -12.79
CA GLN A 619 -1.62 -20.55 -12.28
C GLN A 619 -1.11 -19.19 -12.76
N GLN A 620 -1.38 -18.81 -14.01
CA GLN A 620 -1.07 -17.48 -14.53
C GLN A 620 -1.81 -16.37 -13.79
N ASP A 621 -3.11 -16.56 -13.51
CA ASP A 621 -3.89 -15.60 -12.71
C ASP A 621 -3.32 -15.47 -11.28
N ARG A 622 -2.91 -16.59 -10.67
CA ARG A 622 -2.34 -16.62 -9.32
C ARG A 622 -0.94 -15.98 -9.25
N LEU A 623 -0.09 -16.25 -10.24
CA LEU A 623 1.21 -15.58 -10.40
C LEU A 623 1.03 -14.08 -10.59
N GLY A 624 0.12 -13.67 -11.49
CA GLY A 624 -0.22 -12.27 -11.69
C GLY A 624 -0.68 -11.58 -10.41
N ALA A 625 -1.50 -12.26 -9.58
CA ALA A 625 -1.95 -11.71 -8.30
C ALA A 625 -0.80 -11.52 -7.29
N LEU A 626 0.16 -12.44 -7.26
CA LEU A 626 1.36 -12.32 -6.41
C LEU A 626 2.25 -11.16 -6.87
N ILE A 627 2.51 -11.04 -8.18
CA ILE A 627 3.29 -9.94 -8.75
C ILE A 627 2.62 -8.59 -8.46
N VAL A 628 1.30 -8.51 -8.67
CA VAL A 628 0.51 -7.31 -8.34
C VAL A 628 0.66 -6.94 -6.86
N THR A 629 0.54 -7.92 -5.96
CA THR A 629 0.65 -7.66 -4.51
C THR A 629 2.06 -7.22 -4.12
N ALA A 630 3.09 -7.82 -4.71
CA ALA A 630 4.49 -7.45 -4.50
C ALA A 630 4.76 -6.00 -4.93
N GLN A 631 4.35 -5.65 -6.15
CA GLN A 631 4.54 -4.33 -6.74
C GLN A 631 3.76 -3.25 -5.97
N VAL A 632 2.52 -3.53 -5.55
CA VAL A 632 1.75 -2.63 -4.68
C VAL A 632 2.42 -2.45 -3.32
N GLY A 633 3.04 -3.49 -2.77
CA GLY A 633 3.88 -3.39 -1.58
C GLY A 633 4.98 -2.34 -1.75
N SER A 634 5.71 -2.39 -2.85
CA SER A 634 6.76 -1.41 -3.19
C SER A 634 6.21 0.00 -3.40
N LEU A 635 5.03 0.15 -4.01
CA LEU A 635 4.37 1.46 -4.15
C LEU A 635 3.95 2.05 -2.80
N LEU A 636 3.44 1.23 -1.89
CA LEU A 636 3.14 1.64 -0.53
C LEU A 636 4.40 2.02 0.24
N ASP A 637 5.50 1.30 0.05
CA ASP A 637 6.80 1.62 0.65
C ASP A 637 7.34 2.96 0.13
N GLN A 638 7.27 3.19 -1.19
CA GLN A 638 7.59 4.47 -1.80
C GLN A 638 6.72 5.59 -1.21
N ARG A 639 5.43 5.33 -0.98
CA ARG A 639 4.51 6.30 -0.39
C ARG A 639 4.85 6.63 1.05
N ILE A 640 5.15 5.62 1.86
CA ILE A 640 5.60 5.78 3.25
C ILE A 640 6.86 6.64 3.29
N ALA A 641 7.80 6.37 2.39
CA ALA A 641 9.04 7.12 2.28
C ALA A 641 8.80 8.58 1.85
N GLN A 642 7.94 8.84 0.85
CA GLN A 642 7.55 10.20 0.45
C GLN A 642 6.90 10.99 1.61
N LEU A 643 6.00 10.35 2.37
CA LEU A 643 5.39 10.98 3.54
C LEU A 643 6.44 11.36 4.59
N ALA A 644 7.37 10.44 4.87
CA ALA A 644 8.44 10.68 5.83
C ALA A 644 9.37 11.80 5.38
N VAL A 645 9.79 11.83 4.10
CA VAL A 645 10.61 12.90 3.52
C VAL A 645 9.91 14.25 3.60
N GLY A 646 8.59 14.29 3.34
CA GLY A 646 7.77 15.50 3.49
C GLY A 646 7.40 15.87 4.94
N GLY A 647 7.94 15.17 5.95
CA GLY A 647 7.68 15.48 7.37
C GLY A 647 6.28 15.10 7.87
N ARG A 648 5.55 14.26 7.14
CA ARG A 648 4.20 13.78 7.50
C ARG A 648 4.29 12.43 8.21
N ASP A 649 3.38 12.16 9.16
CA ASP A 649 3.32 10.87 9.87
C ASP A 649 2.88 9.73 8.92
N PRO A 650 3.73 8.72 8.65
CA PRO A 650 3.39 7.59 7.79
C PRO A 650 2.73 6.41 8.56
N GLY A 651 2.50 6.53 9.87
CA GLY A 651 2.03 5.45 10.74
C GLY A 651 0.80 4.68 10.24
N PRO A 652 -0.25 5.35 9.73
CA PRO A 652 -1.39 4.71 9.08
C PRO A 652 -1.02 3.79 7.91
N GLN A 653 -0.27 4.32 6.95
CA GLN A 653 0.13 3.62 5.73
C GLN A 653 1.06 2.45 6.06
N ALA A 654 1.98 2.64 7.01
CA ALA A 654 2.86 1.58 7.50
C ALA A 654 2.08 0.42 8.12
N SER A 655 0.99 0.71 8.83
CA SER A 655 0.13 -0.32 9.43
C SER A 655 -0.61 -1.14 8.36
N ALA A 656 -1.16 -0.48 7.33
CA ALA A 656 -1.79 -1.13 6.19
C ALA A 656 -0.79 -1.98 5.40
N ARG A 657 0.40 -1.42 5.12
CA ARG A 657 1.50 -2.09 4.43
C ARG A 657 1.97 -3.35 5.14
N LYS A 658 2.01 -3.35 6.48
CA LYS A 658 2.33 -4.54 7.27
C LYS A 658 1.34 -5.67 7.00
N LEU A 659 0.03 -5.39 7.10
CA LEU A 659 -1.03 -6.38 6.88
C LEU A 659 -0.96 -6.99 5.47
N ILE A 660 -0.82 -6.14 4.45
CA ILE A 660 -0.68 -6.57 3.06
C ILE A 660 0.58 -7.44 2.89
N GLY A 661 1.71 -7.00 3.47
CA GLY A 661 3.00 -7.68 3.35
C GLY A 661 3.06 -9.07 4.01
N VAL A 662 2.41 -9.27 5.16
CA VAL A 662 2.42 -10.59 5.82
C VAL A 662 1.57 -11.62 5.07
N ARG A 663 0.41 -11.21 4.53
CA ARG A 663 -0.44 -12.06 3.68
C ARG A 663 0.27 -12.44 2.38
N TYR A 664 0.91 -11.46 1.75
CA TYR A 664 1.71 -11.67 0.56
C TYR A 664 2.81 -12.72 0.77
N ARG A 665 3.60 -12.60 1.85
CA ARG A 665 4.68 -13.53 2.14
C ARG A 665 4.19 -14.97 2.34
N GLN A 666 3.05 -15.15 3.02
CA GLN A 666 2.45 -16.48 3.17
C GLN A 666 1.96 -17.04 1.84
N ALA A 667 1.24 -16.23 1.04
CA ALA A 667 0.74 -16.66 -0.26
C ALA A 667 1.87 -17.01 -1.25
N LEU A 668 2.96 -16.23 -1.22
CA LEU A 668 4.14 -16.48 -2.03
C LEU A 668 4.84 -17.79 -1.63
N ALA A 669 5.04 -18.03 -0.33
CA ALA A 669 5.68 -19.25 0.15
C ALA A 669 4.83 -20.49 -0.15
N GLU A 670 3.51 -20.38 -0.02
CA GLU A 670 2.56 -21.45 -0.41
C GLU A 670 2.63 -21.75 -1.90
N PHE A 671 2.65 -20.73 -2.75
CA PHE A 671 2.80 -20.94 -4.19
C PHE A 671 4.17 -21.54 -4.56
N ARG A 672 5.26 -21.08 -3.93
CA ARG A 672 6.61 -21.70 -4.10
C ARG A 672 6.60 -23.17 -3.71
N MET A 673 5.92 -23.54 -2.62
CA MET A 673 5.81 -24.92 -2.15
C MET A 673 4.99 -25.79 -3.11
N GLU A 674 3.86 -25.30 -3.61
CA GLU A 674 3.03 -26.03 -4.58
C GLU A 674 3.75 -26.29 -5.91
N LEU A 675 4.67 -25.40 -6.31
CA LEU A 675 5.49 -25.56 -7.51
C LEU A 675 6.77 -26.39 -7.27
N SER A 676 7.10 -26.70 -6.02
CA SER A 676 8.30 -27.47 -5.67
C SER A 676 8.10 -28.97 -5.93
N GLU A 677 9.21 -29.73 -5.91
CA GLU A 677 9.16 -31.18 -6.05
C GLU A 677 8.22 -31.81 -5.01
N GLY A 678 7.28 -32.63 -5.48
CA GLY A 678 6.28 -33.28 -4.63
C GLY A 678 5.15 -32.37 -4.15
N ALA A 679 5.16 -31.06 -4.46
CA ALA A 679 4.09 -30.11 -4.13
C ALA A 679 3.62 -30.19 -2.65
N GLY A 680 4.58 -30.32 -1.73
CA GLY A 680 4.31 -30.48 -0.29
C GLY A 680 4.19 -31.92 0.21
N LEU A 681 4.18 -32.92 -0.68
CA LEU A 681 4.23 -34.34 -0.30
C LEU A 681 5.63 -34.80 0.12
N VAL A 682 6.67 -34.11 -0.33
CA VAL A 682 8.08 -34.39 -0.03
C VAL A 682 8.66 -33.23 0.76
N GLU A 683 9.33 -33.52 1.86
CA GLU A 683 10.01 -32.52 2.68
C GLU A 683 11.18 -31.90 1.91
N ASN A 684 11.19 -30.57 1.81
CA ASN A 684 12.24 -29.78 1.19
C ASN A 684 12.26 -28.36 1.78
N GLN A 685 13.17 -27.50 1.31
CA GLN A 685 13.29 -26.12 1.82
C GLN A 685 12.01 -25.30 1.58
N GLN A 686 11.32 -25.48 0.45
CA GLN A 686 10.10 -24.72 0.16
C GLN A 686 8.95 -25.10 1.10
N VAL A 687 8.85 -26.38 1.50
CA VAL A 687 7.92 -26.83 2.53
C VAL A 687 8.28 -26.21 3.88
N HIS A 688 9.56 -26.21 4.25
CA HIS A 688 10.02 -25.56 5.48
C HIS A 688 9.66 -24.07 5.52
N ASP A 689 9.99 -23.32 4.45
CA ASP A 689 9.68 -21.89 4.34
C ASP A 689 8.18 -21.61 4.44
N PHE A 690 7.35 -22.40 3.72
CA PHE A 690 5.90 -22.34 3.81
C PHE A 690 5.40 -22.48 5.24
N LEU A 691 5.86 -23.51 5.96
CA LEU A 691 5.49 -23.77 7.35
C LEU A 691 5.93 -22.60 8.26
N ASN A 692 7.16 -22.12 8.07
CA ASN A 692 7.73 -21.01 8.86
C ASN A 692 6.91 -19.71 8.70
N THR A 693 6.45 -19.38 7.48
CA THR A 693 5.71 -18.13 7.24
C THR A 693 4.40 -18.02 8.00
N ARG A 694 3.86 -19.11 8.57
CA ARG A 694 2.62 -19.09 9.36
C ARG A 694 2.72 -18.26 10.65
N CYS A 695 3.93 -18.04 11.17
CA CYS A 695 4.14 -17.14 12.31
C CYS A 695 3.88 -15.65 11.98
N LEU A 696 3.97 -15.24 10.71
CA LEU A 696 3.99 -13.81 10.32
C LEU A 696 2.69 -13.06 10.59
N THR A 697 1.55 -13.75 10.63
CA THR A 697 0.24 -13.15 10.95
C THR A 697 -0.08 -13.17 12.46
N ILE A 698 0.84 -13.71 13.27
CA ILE A 698 0.73 -13.85 14.73
C ILE A 698 1.75 -12.94 15.43
N ALA A 699 3.00 -12.99 14.99
CA ALA A 699 4.13 -12.27 15.59
C ALA A 699 4.06 -10.76 15.36
N GLY A 700 4.55 -9.99 16.34
CA GLY A 700 4.51 -8.51 16.31
C GLY A 700 3.09 -7.93 16.32
N GLY A 701 2.11 -8.69 16.82
CA GLY A 701 0.68 -8.36 16.87
C GLY A 701 -0.12 -9.11 15.82
N THR A 702 -1.16 -9.82 16.26
CA THR A 702 -1.99 -10.62 15.36
C THR A 702 -2.71 -9.75 14.33
N GLU A 703 -2.99 -10.35 13.18
CA GLU A 703 -3.80 -9.73 12.12
C GLU A 703 -5.10 -9.11 12.64
N GLN A 704 -5.82 -9.81 13.53
CA GLN A 704 -7.07 -9.30 14.12
C GLN A 704 -6.85 -8.06 14.98
N ILE A 705 -5.73 -7.97 15.70
CA ILE A 705 -5.38 -6.78 16.48
C ILE A 705 -4.99 -5.63 15.55
N LEU A 706 -4.24 -5.90 14.48
CA LEU A 706 -3.89 -4.90 13.48
C LEU A 706 -5.12 -4.34 12.75
N LEU A 707 -6.07 -5.19 12.36
CA LEU A 707 -7.36 -4.77 11.76
C LEU A 707 -8.20 -3.96 12.74
N THR A 708 -8.23 -4.36 14.02
CA THR A 708 -8.91 -3.59 15.08
C THR A 708 -8.28 -2.20 15.23
N MET A 709 -6.94 -2.13 15.26
CA MET A 709 -6.21 -0.87 15.32
C MET A 709 -6.44 0.00 14.09
N ALA A 710 -6.50 -0.58 12.89
CA ALA A 710 -6.79 0.14 11.66
C ALA A 710 -8.19 0.76 11.71
N GLY A 711 -9.21 -0.02 12.11
CA GLY A 711 -10.57 0.46 12.29
C GLY A 711 -10.66 1.60 13.31
N GLU A 712 -10.02 1.47 14.48
CA GLU A 712 -10.10 2.47 15.54
C GLU A 712 -9.28 3.73 15.26
N ARG A 713 -8.04 3.58 14.80
CA ARG A 713 -7.09 4.70 14.68
C ARG A 713 -7.17 5.39 13.34
N LEU A 714 -7.46 4.65 12.27
CA LEU A 714 -7.43 5.19 10.90
C LEU A 714 -8.81 5.56 10.42
N LEU A 715 -9.83 4.76 10.77
CA LEU A 715 -11.22 5.01 10.38
C LEU A 715 -12.03 5.68 11.49
N GLY A 716 -11.49 5.80 12.70
CA GLY A 716 -12.19 6.42 13.83
C GLY A 716 -13.41 5.63 14.31
N LEU A 717 -13.44 4.31 14.08
CA LEU A 717 -14.53 3.45 14.55
C LEU A 717 -14.47 3.29 16.08
N PRO A 718 -15.63 3.18 16.75
CA PRO A 718 -15.69 3.10 18.21
C PRO A 718 -15.09 1.79 18.74
N ARG A 719 -14.65 1.82 20.00
CA ARG A 719 -14.10 0.65 20.72
C ARG A 719 -15.16 -0.37 21.08
#